data_AF-A0A849DHR8-F1
#
_entry.id   AF-A0A849DHR8-F1
#
_cell.length_a   1.000
_cell.length_b   1.000
_cell.length_c   1.000
_cell.angle_alpha   90.00
_cell.angle_beta   90.00
_cell.angle_gamma   90.00
#
_symmetry.space_group_name_H-M   'P 1'
#
loop_
_entity.id
_entity.type
_entity.pdbx_description
1 polymer ?
#
loop_
_entity_poly.entity_id
_entity_poly.type
_entity_poly.pdbx_seq_one_letter_code
_entity_poly.pdbx_strand_id
1 'polypeptide(L)'
;ATAPGSGPRALLGREVGQHLSDQVWSVWAEEAETVTRELIGADPDGAARVLARAEVLCDSVEAAGLAAASDVLQRGLTARLADLGEALRRCADRVMVRADRDGPDAPLVDVTLLAAVEQARERVAAHALAQHPDELRVSRAFAGVRLARWLTQPALPAGTDFALLVTRHRDEDAWADRAVAAAWAGVDDEALARGLRAVLAAARLRRQAHDSAFGQALAGQVEQHAAAPAGGVHLEDLLAATVLPLAKRRPVLLVVADGMSQAVATEVVDDVVRRYDSWLECLPAGRDRRVAAVAALPSLTKVCRASLFSGELTVGEQSVERSGLEVLGKGHGVTTRLFHKIALDSSPDGYALADDVRTAIDDVVDVQLVACVLNTIDDALDRSDPGGTAWGADTVKHLRPLLDRARRAGRIVVLTADHGHVVERRQGRVQPAAASSNRSRPAGPGAAVGDGEIRVRGRRVLLHDGEAILAVDEQLRYGPLKAGYHGGGAPAEVVVPVSVLAVGEAPEGWRLAPPQSPAWWRGPVADTSTSPDVVTDAPGAGGRGAGARQAAARLAGSDLTTPTLFDPEPAAPAVDSPTGLAQAVLASAGYRQQRSRAARAAITDDQVHDLVLALLSAPAHRLDPESAAAALGVATVQLSGALSQVQRLLNIEQYRVLGRDSDGATVVLDVDLLREQFEVGR
;
A
#
# COMPACT_ATOMS: atom_id res chain seq x y z
N ALA A 1 -5.01 5.43 56.53
CA ALA A 1 -6.49 5.44 56.51
C ALA A 1 -6.92 6.82 56.03
N THR A 2 -7.47 6.92 54.82
CA THR A 2 -8.02 8.15 54.26
C THR A 2 -9.25 8.58 55.07
N ALA A 3 -9.40 9.88 55.33
CA ALA A 3 -10.48 10.41 56.15
C ALA A 3 -11.85 10.08 55.53
N PRO A 4 -12.89 9.75 56.33
CA PRO A 4 -14.24 9.62 55.83
C PRO A 4 -14.67 10.96 55.19
N GLY A 5 -14.94 10.94 53.88
CA GLY A 5 -15.23 12.15 53.09
C GLY A 5 -14.07 12.72 52.27
N SER A 6 -13.00 11.95 52.06
CA SER A 6 -11.89 12.26 51.15
C SER A 6 -11.85 11.31 49.94
N GLY A 7 -11.38 11.80 48.79
CA GLY A 7 -11.23 11.04 47.54
C GLY A 7 -12.27 11.37 46.46
N PRO A 8 -12.07 10.89 45.22
CA PRO A 8 -12.80 11.40 44.05
C PRO A 8 -14.32 11.34 44.13
N ARG A 9 -14.87 10.23 44.62
CA ARG A 9 -16.33 10.07 44.79
C ARG A 9 -16.92 11.07 45.80
N ALA A 10 -16.19 11.37 46.88
CA ALA A 10 -16.64 12.30 47.89
C ALA A 10 -16.59 13.75 47.40
N LEU A 11 -15.55 14.11 46.65
CA LEU A 11 -15.41 15.44 46.05
C LEU A 11 -16.45 15.66 44.93
N LEU A 12 -16.66 14.66 44.07
CA LEU A 12 -17.70 14.73 43.04
C LEU A 12 -19.11 14.80 43.64
N GLY A 13 -19.38 14.06 44.72
CA GLY A 13 -20.65 14.18 45.45
C GLY A 13 -20.90 15.58 46.01
N ARG A 14 -19.84 16.33 46.38
CA ARG A 14 -19.96 17.74 46.79
C ARG A 14 -20.27 18.65 45.60
N GLU A 15 -19.62 18.44 44.46
CA GLU A 15 -19.90 19.18 43.22
C GLU A 15 -21.36 18.99 42.76
N VAL A 16 -21.90 17.78 42.90
CA VAL A 16 -23.29 17.44 42.56
C VAL A 16 -24.29 17.82 43.68
N GLY A 17 -23.78 18.14 44.88
CA GLY A 17 -24.59 18.51 46.04
C GLY A 17 -25.30 17.35 46.75
N GLN A 18 -24.97 16.09 46.43
CA GLN A 18 -25.58 14.90 47.03
C GLN A 18 -24.58 13.72 47.13
N HIS A 19 -24.77 12.87 48.15
CA HIS A 19 -24.10 11.56 48.22
C HIS A 19 -24.89 10.54 47.40
N LEU A 20 -24.29 10.03 46.33
CA LEU A 20 -24.89 9.02 45.46
C LEU A 20 -24.46 7.60 45.87
N SER A 21 -25.36 6.63 45.70
CA SER A 21 -25.05 5.20 45.89
C SER A 21 -24.20 4.67 44.72
N ASP A 22 -23.53 3.53 44.94
CA ASP A 22 -22.71 2.90 43.89
C ASP A 22 -23.52 2.52 42.65
N GLN A 23 -24.77 2.10 42.82
CA GLN A 23 -25.67 1.82 41.69
C GLN A 23 -25.96 3.08 40.87
N VAL A 24 -26.21 4.22 41.52
CA VAL A 24 -26.45 5.49 40.83
C VAL A 24 -25.20 5.94 40.09
N TRP A 25 -24.01 5.78 40.68
CA TRP A 25 -22.74 6.06 40.00
C TRP A 25 -22.55 5.21 38.73
N SER A 26 -22.87 3.92 38.77
CA SER A 26 -22.76 3.03 37.59
C SER A 26 -23.68 3.49 36.46
N VAL A 27 -24.95 3.76 36.78
CA VAL A 27 -25.92 4.25 35.79
C VAL A 27 -25.50 5.59 35.22
N TRP A 28 -25.06 6.53 36.06
CA TRP A 28 -24.55 7.83 35.57
C TRP A 28 -23.34 7.68 34.66
N ALA A 29 -22.43 6.75 34.95
CA ALA A 29 -21.25 6.52 34.11
C ALA A 29 -21.64 5.95 32.73
N GLU A 30 -22.48 4.91 32.69
CA GLU A 30 -22.95 4.26 31.46
C GLU A 30 -23.72 5.22 30.55
N GLU A 31 -24.65 5.99 31.13
CA GLU A 31 -25.44 6.97 30.38
C GLU A 31 -24.60 8.16 29.92
N ALA A 32 -23.68 8.66 30.76
CA ALA A 32 -22.79 9.74 30.37
C ALA A 32 -21.85 9.33 29.24
N GLU A 33 -21.34 8.10 29.27
CA GLU A 33 -20.51 7.56 28.18
C GLU A 33 -21.31 7.46 26.87
N THR A 34 -22.52 6.91 26.93
CA THR A 34 -23.41 6.77 25.77
C THR A 34 -23.70 8.13 25.14
N VAL A 35 -24.17 9.10 25.94
CA VAL A 35 -24.46 10.46 25.47
C VAL A 35 -23.22 11.14 24.91
N THR A 36 -22.05 10.95 25.53
CA THR A 36 -20.80 11.56 25.05
C THR A 36 -20.39 10.97 23.70
N ARG A 37 -20.52 9.66 23.49
CA ARG A 37 -20.24 9.02 22.20
C ARG A 37 -21.17 9.53 21.10
N GLU A 38 -22.45 9.69 21.40
CA GLU A 38 -23.42 10.29 20.46
C GLU A 38 -23.06 11.74 20.14
N LEU A 39 -22.71 12.54 21.15
CA LEU A 39 -22.29 13.94 20.98
C LEU A 39 -21.04 14.07 20.12
N ILE A 40 -20.02 13.21 20.31
CA ILE A 40 -18.80 13.22 19.49
C ILE A 40 -19.14 13.06 17.99
N GLY A 41 -20.14 12.21 17.67
CA GLY A 41 -20.58 12.01 16.29
C GLY A 41 -21.49 13.12 15.75
N ALA A 42 -22.34 13.72 16.59
CA ALA A 42 -23.38 14.64 16.16
C ALA A 42 -22.99 16.13 16.25
N ASP A 43 -22.23 16.53 17.26
CA ASP A 43 -21.77 17.90 17.52
C ASP A 43 -20.33 17.86 18.08
N PRO A 44 -19.30 17.72 17.22
CA PRO A 44 -17.90 17.62 17.65
C PRO A 44 -17.44 18.82 18.48
N ASP A 45 -17.87 20.03 18.14
CA ASP A 45 -17.54 21.25 18.88
C ASP A 45 -18.19 21.27 20.27
N GLY A 46 -19.44 20.81 20.37
CA GLY A 46 -20.13 20.59 21.63
C GLY A 46 -19.44 19.55 22.50
N ALA A 47 -19.11 18.40 21.91
CA ALA A 47 -18.36 17.34 22.58
C ALA A 47 -17.02 17.87 23.11
N ALA A 48 -16.26 18.62 22.31
CA ALA A 48 -14.99 19.21 22.72
C ALA A 48 -15.15 20.13 23.95
N ARG A 49 -16.20 20.96 24.00
CA ARG A 49 -16.50 21.81 25.18
C ARG A 49 -16.84 20.99 26.42
N VAL A 50 -17.66 19.95 26.26
CA VAL A 50 -18.07 19.06 27.35
C VAL A 50 -16.87 18.29 27.91
N LEU A 51 -16.06 17.70 27.03
CA LEU A 51 -14.86 16.96 27.39
C LEU A 51 -13.82 17.85 28.06
N ALA A 52 -13.58 19.06 27.53
CA ALA A 52 -12.68 20.02 28.17
C ALA A 52 -13.15 20.41 29.58
N ARG A 53 -14.47 20.56 29.79
CA ARG A 53 -15.02 20.81 31.12
C ARG A 53 -14.86 19.60 32.05
N ALA A 54 -15.07 18.39 31.54
CA ALA A 54 -14.89 17.15 32.29
C ALA A 54 -13.43 16.95 32.73
N GLU A 55 -12.45 17.32 31.89
CA GLU A 55 -11.03 17.32 32.24
C GLU A 55 -10.72 18.25 33.42
N VAL A 56 -11.27 19.48 33.41
CA VAL A 56 -11.13 20.43 34.53
C VAL A 56 -11.78 19.89 35.82
N LEU A 57 -12.95 19.24 35.70
CA LEU A 57 -13.62 18.63 36.84
C LEU A 57 -12.83 17.44 37.41
N CYS A 58 -12.18 16.64 36.55
CA CYS A 58 -11.32 15.55 37.00
C CYS A 58 -10.19 16.05 37.90
N ASP A 59 -9.62 17.23 37.61
CA ASP A 59 -8.62 17.85 38.47
C ASP A 59 -9.25 18.38 39.77
N SER A 60 -10.42 19.03 39.70
CA SER A 60 -11.08 19.58 40.90
C SER A 60 -11.55 18.50 41.88
N VAL A 61 -11.84 17.29 41.39
CA VAL A 61 -12.21 16.14 42.22
C VAL A 61 -11.05 15.18 42.49
N GLU A 62 -9.80 15.55 42.19
CA GLU A 62 -8.61 14.71 42.39
C GLU A 62 -8.70 13.32 41.69
N ALA A 63 -9.47 13.23 40.61
CA ALA A 63 -9.68 12.02 39.81
C ALA A 63 -8.68 11.88 38.64
N ALA A 64 -7.73 12.82 38.50
CA ALA A 64 -6.75 12.85 37.43
C ALA A 64 -6.05 11.50 37.18
N GLY A 65 -5.65 10.80 38.26
CA GLY A 65 -4.99 9.49 38.17
C GLY A 65 -5.90 8.33 37.72
N LEU A 66 -7.22 8.53 37.73
CA LEU A 66 -8.21 7.54 37.28
C LEU A 66 -8.66 7.79 35.83
N ALA A 67 -8.49 9.01 35.31
CA ALA A 67 -8.96 9.41 33.98
C ALA A 67 -8.30 8.63 32.84
N ALA A 68 -7.14 7.99 33.07
CA ALA A 68 -6.49 7.10 32.12
C ALA A 68 -7.37 5.91 31.68
N ALA A 69 -8.31 5.46 32.53
CA ALA A 69 -9.23 4.38 32.21
C ALA A 69 -10.38 4.81 31.30
N SER A 70 -10.69 6.11 31.21
CA SER A 70 -11.84 6.61 30.44
C SER A 70 -11.75 6.26 28.96
N ASP A 71 -12.88 5.90 28.35
CA ASP A 71 -13.00 5.63 26.91
C ASP A 71 -13.45 6.86 26.09
N VAL A 72 -13.66 8.00 26.75
CA VAL A 72 -14.15 9.24 26.11
C VAL A 72 -13.28 10.47 26.38
N LEU A 73 -12.54 10.52 27.50
CA LEU A 73 -11.70 11.66 27.86
C LEU A 73 -10.35 11.66 27.12
N GLN A 74 -9.78 12.85 26.92
CA GLN A 74 -8.52 13.03 26.21
C GLN A 74 -7.33 12.41 26.95
N ARG A 75 -7.35 12.43 28.30
CA ARG A 75 -6.37 11.71 29.13
C ARG A 75 -6.43 10.20 28.92
N GLY A 76 -7.63 9.65 28.72
CA GLY A 76 -7.84 8.22 28.43
C GLY A 76 -7.19 7.80 27.11
N LEU A 77 -7.39 8.61 26.06
CA LEU A 77 -6.72 8.39 24.77
C LEU A 77 -5.19 8.52 24.89
N THR A 78 -4.72 9.56 25.58
CA THR A 78 -3.29 9.83 25.75
C THR A 78 -2.58 8.68 26.47
N ALA A 79 -3.19 8.12 27.53
CA ALA A 79 -2.66 6.95 28.22
C ALA A 79 -2.55 5.72 27.30
N ARG A 80 -3.59 5.44 26.50
CA ARG A 80 -3.59 4.32 25.53
C ARG A 80 -2.53 4.51 24.44
N LEU A 81 -2.33 5.74 23.96
CA LEU A 81 -1.27 6.08 23.00
C LEU A 81 0.13 5.92 23.60
N ALA A 82 0.31 6.29 24.87
CA ALA A 82 1.57 6.08 25.60
C ALA A 82 1.90 4.59 25.76
N ASP A 83 0.90 3.76 26.12
CA ASP A 83 1.04 2.30 26.19
C ASP A 83 1.46 1.70 24.84
N LEU A 84 0.83 2.17 23.75
CA LEU A 84 1.17 1.75 22.40
C LEU A 84 2.60 2.17 22.04
N GLY A 85 3.00 3.40 22.37
CA GLY A 85 4.37 3.88 22.23
C GLY A 85 5.39 2.98 22.93
N GLU A 86 5.12 2.59 24.16
CA GLU A 86 5.99 1.69 24.93
C GLU A 86 5.99 0.26 24.36
N ALA A 87 4.87 -0.24 23.83
CA ALA A 87 4.82 -1.53 23.13
C ALA A 87 5.70 -1.52 21.86
N LEU A 88 5.58 -0.46 21.04
CA LEU A 88 6.41 -0.26 19.85
C LEU A 88 7.90 -0.15 20.19
N ARG A 89 8.23 0.58 21.26
CA ARG A 89 9.61 0.70 21.74
C ARG A 89 10.18 -0.67 22.10
N ARG A 90 9.45 -1.44 22.91
CA ARG A 90 9.88 -2.78 23.35
C ARG A 90 10.03 -3.76 22.20
N CYS A 91 9.12 -3.77 21.22
CA CYS A 91 9.26 -4.67 20.07
C CYS A 91 10.47 -4.32 19.19
N ALA A 92 10.83 -3.03 19.10
CA ALA A 92 12.01 -2.55 18.37
C ALA A 92 13.30 -2.50 19.23
N ASP A 93 13.28 -2.95 20.48
CA ASP A 93 14.49 -3.03 21.30
C ASP A 93 15.47 -4.04 20.67
N ARG A 94 16.77 -3.72 20.64
CA ARG A 94 17.84 -4.56 20.04
C ARG A 94 17.80 -4.74 18.51
N VAL A 95 17.13 -3.84 17.78
CA VAL A 95 17.13 -3.82 16.30
C VAL A 95 18.54 -3.96 15.70
N MET A 96 19.52 -3.18 16.18
CA MET A 96 20.90 -3.27 15.68
C MET A 96 21.49 -4.67 15.83
N VAL A 97 21.26 -5.32 16.97
CA VAL A 97 21.77 -6.67 17.23
C VAL A 97 21.12 -7.69 16.29
N ARG A 98 19.82 -7.56 16.00
CA ARG A 98 19.14 -8.44 15.02
C ARG A 98 19.65 -8.21 13.61
N ALA A 99 19.80 -6.94 13.20
CA ALA A 99 20.33 -6.58 11.89
C ALA A 99 21.77 -7.10 11.69
N ASP A 100 22.64 -6.98 12.70
CA ASP A 100 24.02 -7.47 12.64
C ASP A 100 24.09 -9.01 12.59
N ARG A 101 23.16 -9.70 13.27
CA ARG A 101 23.15 -11.17 13.36
C ARG A 101 22.53 -11.83 12.13
N ASP A 102 21.35 -11.37 11.71
CA ASP A 102 20.50 -12.05 10.73
C ASP A 102 20.36 -11.26 9.42
N GLY A 103 20.87 -10.02 9.38
CA GLY A 103 20.74 -9.10 8.26
C GLY A 103 19.51 -8.19 8.34
N PRO A 104 19.50 -7.10 7.54
CA PRO A 104 18.42 -6.10 7.55
C PRO A 104 17.09 -6.58 6.94
N ASP A 105 17.12 -7.64 6.12
CA ASP A 105 15.95 -8.25 5.51
C ASP A 105 15.29 -9.32 6.41
N ALA A 106 15.98 -9.79 7.45
CA ALA A 106 15.38 -10.67 8.46
C ALA A 106 14.44 -9.87 9.40
N PRO A 107 13.57 -10.52 10.19
CA PRO A 107 12.72 -9.83 11.16
C PRO A 107 13.52 -8.91 12.10
N LEU A 108 13.24 -7.60 12.06
CA LEU A 108 13.99 -6.59 12.81
C LEU A 108 13.34 -6.21 14.14
N VAL A 109 12.05 -6.50 14.30
CA VAL A 109 11.34 -6.36 15.57
C VAL A 109 11.04 -7.73 16.17
N ASP A 110 10.81 -7.76 17.47
CA ASP A 110 10.47 -8.99 18.19
C ASP A 110 9.06 -9.46 17.84
N VAL A 111 8.96 -10.53 17.04
CA VAL A 111 7.68 -11.12 16.61
C VAL A 111 6.82 -11.52 17.81
N THR A 112 7.42 -11.96 18.92
CA THR A 112 6.69 -12.38 20.12
C THR A 112 5.96 -11.23 20.82
N LEU A 113 6.40 -9.99 20.58
CA LEU A 113 5.81 -8.79 21.15
C LEU A 113 4.77 -8.13 20.24
N LEU A 114 4.57 -8.62 19.00
CA LEU A 114 3.61 -8.04 18.06
C LEU A 114 2.18 -8.12 18.62
N ALA A 115 1.81 -9.21 19.31
CA ALA A 115 0.50 -9.33 19.94
C ALA A 115 0.21 -8.22 20.96
N ALA A 116 1.22 -7.78 21.72
CA ALA A 116 1.07 -6.68 22.67
C ALA A 116 0.90 -5.33 21.96
N VAL A 117 1.56 -5.13 20.82
CA VAL A 117 1.36 -3.95 19.96
C VAL A 117 -0.06 -3.93 19.40
N GLU A 118 -0.58 -5.05 18.92
CA GLU A 118 -1.95 -5.16 18.40
C GLU A 118 -3.01 -4.90 19.49
N GLN A 119 -2.85 -5.48 20.67
CA GLN A 119 -3.75 -5.22 21.79
C GLN A 119 -3.76 -3.74 22.19
N ALA A 120 -2.60 -3.08 22.18
CA ALA A 120 -2.53 -1.64 22.45
C ALA A 120 -3.18 -0.81 21.34
N ARG A 121 -3.00 -1.20 20.06
CA ARG A 121 -3.67 -0.60 18.91
C ARG A 121 -5.19 -0.73 19.01
N GLU A 122 -5.71 -1.89 19.41
CA GLU A 122 -7.15 -2.13 19.60
C GLU A 122 -7.73 -1.26 20.70
N ARG A 123 -7.03 -1.12 21.84
CA ARG A 123 -7.44 -0.20 22.90
C ARG A 123 -7.52 1.25 22.42
N VAL A 124 -6.53 1.70 21.63
CA VAL A 124 -6.58 3.04 21.01
C VAL A 124 -7.77 3.13 20.06
N ALA A 125 -7.98 2.15 19.19
CA ALA A 125 -9.06 2.15 18.20
C ALA A 125 -10.47 2.17 18.81
N ALA A 126 -10.65 1.54 19.98
CA ALA A 126 -11.92 1.48 20.70
C ALA A 126 -12.31 2.79 21.41
N HIS A 127 -11.33 3.69 21.61
CA HIS A 127 -11.56 4.97 22.27
C HIS A 127 -12.44 5.88 21.42
N ALA A 128 -13.40 6.60 22.03
CA ALA A 128 -14.40 7.38 21.29
C ALA A 128 -13.80 8.49 20.42
N LEU A 129 -12.69 9.10 20.87
CA LEU A 129 -11.97 10.13 20.12
C LEU A 129 -11.04 9.59 19.02
N ALA A 130 -10.89 8.27 18.87
CA ALA A 130 -9.89 7.70 17.96
C ALA A 130 -10.16 7.98 16.47
N GLN A 131 -11.43 8.22 16.12
CA GLN A 131 -11.87 8.51 14.75
C GLN A 131 -12.06 10.02 14.49
N HIS A 132 -11.73 10.87 15.46
CA HIS A 132 -11.89 12.31 15.30
C HIS A 132 -10.89 12.83 14.23
N PRO A 133 -11.33 13.58 13.20
CA PRO A 133 -10.47 14.01 12.10
C PRO A 133 -9.21 14.77 12.51
N ASP A 134 -9.33 15.61 13.56
CA ASP A 134 -8.21 16.42 14.07
C ASP A 134 -7.24 15.65 14.99
N GLU A 135 -7.56 14.40 15.36
CA GLU A 135 -6.73 13.59 16.25
C GLU A 135 -5.63 12.86 15.46
N LEU A 136 -4.65 13.64 15.01
CA LEU A 136 -3.56 13.15 14.17
C LEU A 136 -2.63 12.16 14.90
N ARG A 137 -2.62 12.10 16.25
CA ARG A 137 -1.73 11.17 16.96
C ARG A 137 -2.09 9.71 16.69
N VAL A 138 -3.38 9.42 16.49
CA VAL A 138 -3.87 8.05 16.24
C VAL A 138 -3.39 7.53 14.89
N SER A 139 -3.52 8.33 13.82
CA SER A 139 -3.07 7.91 12.49
C SER A 139 -1.56 7.68 12.44
N ARG A 140 -0.78 8.52 13.13
CA ARG A 140 0.68 8.39 13.26
C ARG A 140 1.08 7.18 14.10
N ALA A 141 0.37 6.90 15.20
CA ALA A 141 0.57 5.71 16.01
C ALA A 141 0.28 4.43 15.20
N PHE A 142 -0.80 4.41 14.43
CA PHE A 142 -1.15 3.28 13.57
C PHE A 142 -0.17 3.08 12.42
N ALA A 143 0.44 4.15 11.91
CA ALA A 143 1.56 4.02 10.99
C ALA A 143 2.76 3.30 11.63
N GLY A 144 3.07 3.59 12.90
CA GLY A 144 4.06 2.85 13.69
C GLY A 144 3.73 1.36 13.83
N VAL A 145 2.45 1.01 14.03
CA VAL A 145 2.00 -0.39 14.08
C VAL A 145 2.19 -1.10 12.73
N ARG A 146 1.82 -0.45 11.63
CA ARG A 146 2.04 -0.99 10.28
C ARG A 146 3.53 -1.25 10.02
N LEU A 147 4.41 -0.34 10.43
CA LEU A 147 5.86 -0.55 10.34
C LEU A 147 6.30 -1.75 11.20
N ALA A 148 5.80 -1.89 12.42
CA ALA A 148 6.12 -3.06 13.26
C ALA A 148 5.69 -4.37 12.58
N ARG A 149 4.49 -4.45 12.01
CA ARG A 149 4.02 -5.63 11.24
C ARG A 149 4.89 -5.91 10.02
N TRP A 150 5.27 -4.89 9.26
CA TRP A 150 6.17 -5.07 8.13
C TRP A 150 7.54 -5.59 8.57
N LEU A 151 8.06 -5.08 9.69
CA LEU A 151 9.36 -5.45 10.23
C LEU A 151 9.40 -6.83 10.88
N THR A 152 8.26 -7.47 11.17
CA THR A 152 8.23 -8.89 11.56
C THR A 152 8.36 -9.81 10.37
N GLN A 153 7.98 -9.36 9.17
CA GLN A 153 8.09 -10.17 7.97
C GLN A 153 9.54 -10.20 7.47
N PRO A 154 10.05 -11.36 7.06
CA PRO A 154 11.28 -11.42 6.28
C PRO A 154 11.02 -10.77 4.90
N ALA A 155 12.01 -10.05 4.39
CA ALA A 155 11.98 -9.48 3.05
C ALA A 155 12.80 -10.34 2.07
N LEU A 156 12.55 -10.16 0.77
CA LEU A 156 13.37 -10.80 -0.28
C LEU A 156 14.85 -10.39 -0.10
N PRO A 157 15.81 -11.33 -0.02
CA PRO A 157 17.21 -11.01 0.24
C PRO A 157 17.82 -10.05 -0.80
N ALA A 158 18.71 -9.17 -0.35
CA ALA A 158 19.42 -8.16 -1.15
C ALA A 158 20.19 -8.65 -2.42
N GLY A 159 20.36 -9.95 -2.66
CA GLY A 159 21.09 -10.50 -3.82
C GLY A 159 20.25 -10.73 -5.09
N THR A 160 19.05 -10.17 -5.16
CA THR A 160 18.02 -10.57 -6.13
C THR A 160 18.02 -9.79 -7.44
N ASP A 161 17.46 -10.42 -8.47
CA ASP A 161 17.07 -9.86 -9.77
C ASP A 161 16.41 -8.47 -9.65
N PHE A 162 16.77 -7.56 -10.55
CA PHE A 162 16.22 -6.21 -10.65
C PHE A 162 14.68 -6.23 -10.72
N ALA A 163 14.08 -7.20 -11.42
CA ALA A 163 12.63 -7.32 -11.50
C ALA A 163 11.95 -7.61 -10.15
N LEU A 164 12.59 -8.44 -9.31
CA LEU A 164 12.12 -8.73 -7.96
C LEU A 164 12.25 -7.49 -7.06
N LEU A 165 13.32 -6.72 -7.21
CA LEU A 165 13.53 -5.50 -6.43
C LEU A 165 12.53 -4.38 -6.80
N VAL A 166 12.18 -4.24 -8.09
CA VAL A 166 11.10 -3.36 -8.55
C VAL A 166 9.75 -3.80 -7.99
N THR A 167 9.47 -5.10 -8.03
CA THR A 167 8.23 -5.70 -7.51
C THR A 167 8.10 -5.48 -6.00
N ARG A 168 9.18 -5.75 -5.24
CA ARG A 168 9.26 -5.50 -3.81
C ARG A 168 9.01 -4.02 -3.48
N HIS A 169 9.62 -3.09 -4.23
CA HIS A 169 9.37 -1.67 -3.99
C HIS A 169 7.90 -1.31 -4.20
N ARG A 170 7.32 -1.75 -5.32
CA ARG A 170 5.93 -1.47 -5.70
C ARG A 170 4.92 -2.02 -4.69
N ASP A 171 5.09 -3.29 -4.30
CA ASP A 171 4.08 -4.03 -3.53
C ASP A 171 4.27 -3.90 -2.01
N GLU A 172 5.49 -3.65 -1.56
CA GLU A 172 5.88 -3.67 -0.14
C GLU A 172 6.49 -2.34 0.32
N ASP A 173 7.66 -1.97 -0.21
CA ASP A 173 8.46 -0.89 0.40
C ASP A 173 7.82 0.50 0.21
N ALA A 174 7.05 0.72 -0.86
CA ALA A 174 6.29 1.97 -1.07
C ALA A 174 5.16 2.14 -0.05
N TRP A 175 4.53 1.05 0.38
CA TRP A 175 3.57 1.10 1.49
C TRP A 175 4.30 1.38 2.81
N ALA A 176 5.49 0.80 3.00
CA ALA A 176 6.31 1.11 4.17
C ALA A 176 6.72 2.59 4.18
N ASP A 177 7.08 3.18 3.03
CA ASP A 177 7.39 4.61 2.91
C ASP A 177 6.22 5.51 3.29
N ARG A 178 5.00 5.13 2.89
CA ARG A 178 3.78 5.84 3.30
C ARG A 178 3.61 5.81 4.82
N ALA A 179 3.84 4.66 5.47
CA ALA A 179 3.82 4.57 6.93
C ALA A 179 4.97 5.34 7.59
N VAL A 180 6.17 5.33 6.99
CA VAL A 180 7.32 6.13 7.44
C VAL A 180 6.97 7.61 7.40
N ALA A 181 6.38 8.12 6.31
CA ALA A 181 5.98 9.53 6.19
C ALA A 181 5.02 9.95 7.32
N ALA A 182 3.96 9.16 7.54
CA ALA A 182 3.00 9.42 8.61
C ALA A 182 3.65 9.36 10.01
N ALA A 183 4.41 8.32 10.32
CA ALA A 183 5.08 8.19 11.62
C ALA A 183 6.15 9.28 11.83
N TRP A 184 6.84 9.71 10.77
CA TRP A 184 7.89 10.72 10.80
C TRP A 184 7.37 12.12 11.12
N ALA A 185 6.14 12.46 10.71
CA ALA A 185 5.50 13.72 11.07
C ALA A 185 5.42 13.94 12.61
N GLY A 186 5.55 12.87 13.40
CA GLY A 186 5.83 12.92 14.84
C GLY A 186 4.62 13.30 15.69
N VAL A 187 4.76 13.34 17.00
CA VAL A 187 3.70 13.72 17.94
C VAL A 187 4.29 14.48 19.12
N ASP A 188 3.47 15.28 19.79
CA ASP A 188 3.84 15.95 21.05
C ASP A 188 3.43 15.10 22.28
N ASP A 189 3.77 13.80 22.22
CA ASP A 189 3.63 12.85 23.32
C ASP A 189 4.95 12.06 23.44
N GLU A 190 5.61 12.12 24.59
CA GLU A 190 6.97 11.59 24.74
C GLU A 190 7.04 10.06 24.60
N ALA A 191 6.06 9.34 25.14
CA ALA A 191 6.06 7.87 25.11
C ALA A 191 5.81 7.36 23.69
N LEU A 192 4.80 7.91 23.01
CA LEU A 192 4.51 7.60 21.62
C LEU A 192 5.67 8.01 20.70
N ALA A 193 6.23 9.22 20.86
CA ALA A 193 7.36 9.66 20.06
C ALA A 193 8.62 8.78 20.22
N ARG A 194 8.88 8.23 21.42
CA ARG A 194 9.96 7.25 21.62
C ARG A 194 9.68 5.94 20.88
N GLY A 195 8.45 5.42 20.94
CA GLY A 195 8.03 4.24 20.19
C GLY A 195 8.18 4.40 18.68
N LEU A 196 7.66 5.51 18.14
CA LEU A 196 7.75 5.83 16.71
C LEU A 196 9.20 5.95 16.23
N ARG A 197 10.08 6.63 16.99
CA ARG A 197 11.51 6.72 16.66
C ARG A 197 12.18 5.35 16.59
N ALA A 198 11.82 4.41 17.47
CA ALA A 198 12.42 3.08 17.49
C ALA A 198 12.07 2.27 16.23
N VAL A 199 10.79 2.25 15.82
CA VAL A 199 10.37 1.55 14.59
C VAL A 199 10.86 2.24 13.32
N LEU A 200 10.95 3.57 13.31
CA LEU A 200 11.51 4.33 12.20
C LEU A 200 13.00 4.03 11.98
N ALA A 201 13.77 3.85 13.06
CA ALA A 201 15.18 3.46 12.97
C ALA A 201 15.34 2.06 12.33
N ALA A 202 14.49 1.10 12.71
CA ALA A 202 14.47 -0.23 12.12
C ALA A 202 14.06 -0.21 10.64
N ALA A 203 13.01 0.55 10.30
CA ALA A 203 12.57 0.72 8.92
C ALA A 203 13.68 1.27 8.03
N ARG A 204 14.45 2.24 8.53
CA ARG A 204 15.57 2.82 7.79
C ARG A 204 16.67 1.82 7.47
N LEU A 205 17.05 0.95 8.41
CA LEU A 205 18.07 -0.08 8.17
C LEU A 205 17.67 -1.02 7.03
N ARG A 206 16.42 -1.49 7.05
CA ARG A 206 15.87 -2.35 6.00
C ARG A 206 15.80 -1.64 4.65
N ARG A 207 15.34 -0.38 4.64
CA ARG A 207 15.25 0.41 3.41
C ARG A 207 16.60 0.71 2.80
N GLN A 208 17.59 1.11 3.60
CA GLN A 208 18.94 1.38 3.11
C GLN A 208 19.58 0.15 2.44
N ALA A 209 19.33 -1.05 2.99
CA ALA A 209 19.79 -2.31 2.40
C ALA A 209 19.15 -2.57 1.04
N HIS A 210 17.84 -2.35 0.93
CA HIS A 210 17.11 -2.47 -0.34
C HIS A 210 17.54 -1.42 -1.36
N ASP A 211 17.70 -0.16 -0.98
CA ASP A 211 18.13 0.91 -1.89
C ASP A 211 19.52 0.62 -2.48
N SER A 212 20.42 0.06 -1.66
CA SER A 212 21.77 -0.36 -2.07
C SER A 212 21.71 -1.52 -3.06
N ALA A 213 20.93 -2.57 -2.76
CA ALA A 213 20.73 -3.72 -3.64
C ALA A 213 20.08 -3.31 -4.98
N PHE A 214 19.03 -2.49 -4.92
CA PHE A 214 18.34 -1.93 -6.07
C PHE A 214 19.29 -1.14 -6.95
N GLY A 215 20.09 -0.26 -6.35
CA GLY A 215 21.08 0.53 -7.07
C GLY A 215 22.09 -0.33 -7.83
N GLN A 216 22.63 -1.37 -7.18
CA GLN A 216 23.57 -2.30 -7.82
C GLN A 216 22.92 -3.06 -8.97
N ALA A 217 21.69 -3.56 -8.78
CA ALA A 217 20.95 -4.27 -9.81
C ALA A 217 20.57 -3.35 -11.00
N LEU A 218 20.22 -2.08 -10.72
CA LEU A 218 19.95 -1.07 -11.73
C LEU A 218 21.18 -0.81 -12.61
N ALA A 219 22.37 -0.68 -12.01
CA ALA A 219 23.61 -0.48 -12.77
C ALA A 219 23.86 -1.65 -13.74
N GLY A 220 23.69 -2.90 -13.28
CA GLY A 220 23.81 -4.08 -14.14
C GLY A 220 22.76 -4.12 -15.25
N GLN A 221 21.50 -3.79 -14.94
CA GLN A 221 20.41 -3.75 -15.93
C GLN A 221 20.70 -2.78 -17.08
N VAL A 222 21.17 -1.58 -16.73
CA VAL A 222 21.43 -0.50 -17.68
C VAL A 222 22.62 -0.84 -18.57
N GLU A 223 23.68 -1.42 -18.00
CA GLU A 223 24.87 -1.86 -18.75
C GLU A 223 24.55 -3.00 -19.73
N GLN A 224 23.72 -3.95 -19.31
CA GLN A 224 23.31 -5.10 -20.14
C GLN A 224 22.27 -4.74 -21.22
N HIS A 225 21.74 -3.52 -21.21
CA HIS A 225 20.65 -3.10 -22.12
C HIS A 225 19.44 -4.03 -22.04
N ALA A 226 19.16 -4.56 -20.84
CA ALA A 226 18.12 -5.56 -20.65
C ALA A 226 16.72 -4.99 -20.97
N ALA A 227 15.80 -5.89 -21.28
CA ALA A 227 14.38 -5.55 -21.41
C ALA A 227 13.83 -5.00 -20.10
N ALA A 228 12.62 -4.43 -20.16
CA ALA A 228 11.90 -4.04 -18.96
C ALA A 228 11.70 -5.27 -18.04
N PRO A 229 11.72 -5.07 -16.72
CA PRO A 229 11.53 -6.18 -15.78
C PRO A 229 10.16 -6.84 -16.00
N ALA A 230 10.07 -8.14 -15.71
CA ALA A 230 8.81 -8.87 -15.82
C ALA A 230 7.71 -8.19 -14.98
N GLY A 231 6.60 -7.82 -15.63
CA GLY A 231 5.51 -7.10 -14.96
C GLY A 231 5.74 -5.60 -14.75
N GLY A 232 6.79 -5.03 -15.33
CA GLY A 232 7.00 -3.60 -15.47
C GLY A 232 7.18 -3.19 -16.93
N VAL A 233 7.34 -1.88 -17.15
CA VAL A 233 7.63 -1.28 -18.46
C VAL A 233 8.76 -0.27 -18.31
N HIS A 234 9.54 -0.03 -19.36
CA HIS A 234 10.37 1.17 -19.38
C HIS A 234 9.47 2.40 -19.55
N LEU A 235 9.85 3.52 -18.95
CA LEU A 235 9.00 4.72 -18.97
C LEU A 235 8.73 5.22 -20.40
N GLU A 236 9.73 5.15 -21.27
CA GLU A 236 9.61 5.47 -22.69
C GLU A 236 8.61 4.57 -23.44
N ASP A 237 8.32 3.37 -22.93
CA ASP A 237 7.37 2.44 -23.56
C ASP A 237 5.94 2.55 -22.97
N LEU A 238 5.76 3.28 -21.86
CA LEU A 238 4.53 3.27 -21.07
C LEU A 238 3.29 3.69 -21.88
N LEU A 239 3.41 4.76 -22.67
CA LEU A 239 2.29 5.25 -23.47
C LEU A 239 1.88 4.24 -24.54
N ALA A 240 2.86 3.65 -25.25
CA ALA A 240 2.60 2.65 -26.28
C ALA A 240 2.05 1.34 -25.71
N ALA A 241 2.57 0.89 -24.56
CA ALA A 241 2.22 -0.38 -23.94
C ALA A 241 0.86 -0.33 -23.22
N THR A 242 0.48 0.81 -22.64
CA THR A 242 -0.68 0.90 -21.74
C THR A 242 -1.70 1.97 -22.17
N VAL A 243 -1.26 3.22 -22.37
CA VAL A 243 -2.17 4.37 -22.52
C VAL A 243 -2.84 4.42 -23.89
N LEU A 244 -2.09 4.26 -24.97
CA LEU A 244 -2.61 4.31 -26.34
C LEU A 244 -3.56 3.14 -26.67
N PRO A 245 -3.29 1.89 -26.24
CA PRO A 245 -4.26 0.80 -26.35
C PRO A 245 -5.60 1.10 -25.67
N LEU A 246 -5.58 1.75 -24.48
CA LEU A 246 -6.79 2.21 -23.81
C LEU A 246 -7.50 3.32 -24.61
N ALA A 247 -6.75 4.34 -25.04
CA ALA A 247 -7.28 5.50 -25.77
C ALA A 247 -7.96 5.12 -27.10
N LYS A 248 -7.53 4.03 -27.74
CA LYS A 248 -8.17 3.48 -28.95
C LYS A 248 -9.58 2.93 -28.69
N ARG A 249 -9.86 2.49 -27.46
CA ARG A 249 -11.13 1.85 -27.09
C ARG A 249 -12.07 2.82 -26.40
N ARG A 250 -11.53 3.65 -25.50
CA ARG A 250 -12.28 4.65 -24.74
C ARG A 250 -11.41 5.90 -24.55
N PRO A 251 -11.97 7.12 -24.58
CA PRO A 251 -11.21 8.33 -24.33
C PRO A 251 -10.51 8.30 -22.97
N VAL A 252 -9.26 8.76 -22.93
CA VAL A 252 -8.39 8.74 -21.76
C VAL A 252 -8.05 10.17 -21.33
N LEU A 253 -8.03 10.39 -20.02
CA LEU A 253 -7.30 11.47 -19.38
C LEU A 253 -6.03 10.88 -18.73
N LEU A 254 -4.86 11.22 -19.27
CA LEU A 254 -3.57 10.91 -18.67
C LEU A 254 -3.19 12.07 -17.73
N VAL A 255 -3.00 11.77 -16.46
CA VAL A 255 -2.47 12.71 -15.47
C VAL A 255 -1.05 12.29 -15.13
N VAL A 256 -0.08 13.16 -15.43
CA VAL A 256 1.32 12.99 -15.03
C VAL A 256 1.59 13.91 -13.85
N ALA A 257 1.71 13.35 -12.66
CA ALA A 257 2.09 14.09 -11.46
C ALA A 257 3.63 14.10 -11.34
N ASP A 258 4.25 15.24 -11.67
CA ASP A 258 5.70 15.45 -11.71
C ASP A 258 6.32 15.15 -10.33
N GLY A 259 7.30 14.26 -10.30
CA GLY A 259 7.99 13.85 -9.08
C GLY A 259 7.20 12.92 -8.14
N MET A 260 6.04 12.38 -8.55
CA MET A 260 5.24 11.47 -7.71
C MET A 260 5.89 10.09 -7.52
N SER A 261 6.24 9.77 -6.27
CA SER A 261 6.73 8.43 -5.90
C SER A 261 5.60 7.40 -5.80
N GLN A 262 5.95 6.11 -5.80
CA GLN A 262 5.00 5.02 -5.55
C GLN A 262 4.24 5.20 -4.22
N ALA A 263 4.94 5.62 -3.16
CA ALA A 263 4.34 5.85 -1.85
C ALA A 263 3.22 6.90 -1.90
N VAL A 264 3.49 8.06 -2.55
CA VAL A 264 2.50 9.12 -2.74
C VAL A 264 1.33 8.64 -3.61
N ALA A 265 1.61 7.89 -4.69
CA ALA A 265 0.55 7.34 -5.53
C ALA A 265 -0.37 6.37 -4.77
N THR A 266 0.16 5.55 -3.86
CA THR A 266 -0.70 4.68 -3.03
C THR A 266 -1.66 5.47 -2.16
N GLU A 267 -1.24 6.63 -1.66
CA GLU A 267 -2.07 7.51 -0.84
C GLU A 267 -3.14 8.21 -1.70
N VAL A 268 -2.74 8.79 -2.83
CA VAL A 268 -3.64 9.50 -3.75
C VAL A 268 -4.71 8.56 -4.31
N VAL A 269 -4.34 7.34 -4.73
CA VAL A 269 -5.30 6.38 -5.27
C VAL A 269 -6.26 5.89 -4.19
N ASP A 270 -5.78 5.60 -2.99
CA ASP A 270 -6.64 5.25 -1.85
C ASP A 270 -7.64 6.37 -1.53
N ASP A 271 -7.18 7.62 -1.53
CA ASP A 271 -8.02 8.81 -1.32
C ASP A 271 -9.11 8.93 -2.40
N VAL A 272 -8.74 8.77 -3.67
CA VAL A 272 -9.67 8.86 -4.80
C VAL A 272 -10.70 7.73 -4.77
N VAL A 273 -10.30 6.48 -4.51
CA VAL A 273 -11.21 5.34 -4.48
C VAL A 273 -12.16 5.42 -3.28
N ARG A 274 -11.67 5.86 -2.10
CA ARG A 274 -12.50 5.95 -0.89
C ARG A 274 -13.44 7.16 -0.87
N ARG A 275 -13.02 8.32 -1.41
CA ARG A 275 -13.81 9.56 -1.30
C ARG A 275 -14.92 9.66 -2.36
N TYR A 276 -14.70 9.13 -3.56
CA TYR A 276 -15.56 9.44 -4.71
C TYR A 276 -16.56 8.34 -5.09
N ASP A 277 -16.54 7.16 -4.43
CA ASP A 277 -17.37 5.94 -4.61
C ASP A 277 -17.54 5.41 -6.05
N SER A 278 -17.11 6.18 -7.04
CA SER A 278 -17.35 6.01 -8.47
C SER A 278 -16.08 5.66 -9.22
N TRP A 279 -14.93 6.08 -8.71
CA TRP A 279 -13.64 5.69 -9.25
C TRP A 279 -13.21 4.34 -8.70
N LEU A 280 -12.95 3.40 -9.60
CA LEU A 280 -12.47 2.06 -9.28
C LEU A 280 -11.14 1.84 -9.96
N GLU A 281 -10.15 1.38 -9.18
CA GLU A 281 -8.86 0.98 -9.73
C GLU A 281 -9.00 -0.29 -10.58
N CYS A 282 -8.30 -0.31 -11.70
CA CYS A 282 -8.31 -1.39 -12.69
C CYS A 282 -6.90 -1.91 -12.93
N LEU A 283 -6.78 -3.23 -13.14
CA LEU A 283 -5.55 -3.91 -13.52
C LEU A 283 -5.72 -4.60 -14.88
N PRO A 284 -4.62 -4.82 -15.65
CA PRO A 284 -4.67 -5.68 -16.81
C PRO A 284 -5.23 -7.06 -16.42
N ALA A 285 -6.04 -7.66 -17.30
CA ALA A 285 -6.58 -8.99 -17.05
C ALA A 285 -5.45 -10.00 -16.78
N GLY A 286 -5.65 -10.88 -15.80
CA GLY A 286 -4.64 -11.85 -15.37
C GLY A 286 -3.53 -11.28 -14.47
N ARG A 287 -3.67 -10.04 -13.98
CA ARG A 287 -2.79 -9.47 -12.94
C ARG A 287 -3.59 -9.12 -11.69
N ASP A 288 -2.95 -9.30 -10.54
CA ASP A 288 -3.52 -8.93 -9.23
C ASP A 288 -2.75 -7.78 -8.56
N ARG A 289 -1.65 -7.33 -9.18
CA ARG A 289 -0.82 -6.22 -8.73
C ARG A 289 -0.63 -5.15 -9.82
N ARG A 290 -0.41 -3.91 -9.39
CA ARG A 290 -0.13 -2.74 -10.24
C ARG A 290 1.02 -2.98 -11.21
N VAL A 291 1.00 -2.26 -12.33
CA VAL A 291 2.18 -2.14 -13.20
C VAL A 291 3.09 -1.05 -12.62
N ALA A 292 4.40 -1.19 -12.77
CA ALA A 292 5.35 -0.12 -12.48
C ALA A 292 6.15 0.22 -13.74
N ALA A 293 6.44 1.50 -13.93
CA ALA A 293 7.39 1.94 -14.95
C ALA A 293 8.78 2.13 -14.33
N VAL A 294 9.83 2.02 -15.16
CA VAL A 294 11.22 2.28 -14.76
C VAL A 294 11.69 3.55 -15.46
N ALA A 295 12.02 4.58 -14.69
CA ALA A 295 12.48 5.86 -15.21
C ALA A 295 13.77 5.74 -16.04
N ALA A 296 13.94 6.64 -17.02
CA ALA A 296 15.23 6.88 -17.66
C ALA A 296 16.20 7.59 -16.68
N LEU A 297 17.50 7.58 -16.99
CA LEU A 297 18.54 8.06 -16.07
C LEU A 297 19.33 9.25 -16.63
N PRO A 298 19.78 10.18 -15.77
CA PRO A 298 19.36 10.36 -14.37
C PRO A 298 17.85 10.65 -14.26
N SER A 299 17.24 10.32 -13.12
CA SER A 299 15.78 10.43 -12.87
C SER A 299 15.31 11.89 -12.72
N LEU A 300 15.53 12.67 -13.78
CA LEU A 300 15.26 14.10 -13.86
C LEU A 300 14.10 14.34 -14.80
N THR A 301 13.26 15.31 -14.47
CA THR A 301 12.11 15.77 -15.26
C THR A 301 12.40 15.87 -16.77
N LYS A 302 13.44 16.62 -17.16
CA LYS A 302 13.82 16.84 -18.58
C LYS A 302 14.26 15.58 -19.34
N VAL A 303 14.60 14.52 -18.60
CA VAL A 303 15.00 13.21 -19.14
C VAL A 303 13.76 12.32 -19.20
N CYS A 304 13.11 12.14 -18.06
CA CYS A 304 12.04 11.17 -17.88
C CYS A 304 10.75 11.59 -18.60
N ARG A 305 10.31 12.84 -18.45
CA ARG A 305 9.04 13.30 -19.02
C ARG A 305 9.10 13.47 -20.53
N ALA A 306 10.22 14.00 -21.03
CA ALA A 306 10.49 14.06 -22.47
C ALA A 306 10.48 12.65 -23.10
N SER A 307 11.10 11.67 -22.42
CA SER A 307 11.09 10.27 -22.88
C SER A 307 9.69 9.65 -22.83
N LEU A 308 8.93 9.86 -21.75
CA LEU A 308 7.54 9.39 -21.60
C LEU A 308 6.66 9.87 -22.76
N PHE A 309 6.65 11.18 -23.04
CA PHE A 309 5.76 11.75 -24.04
C PHE A 309 6.21 11.47 -25.48
N SER A 310 7.51 11.30 -25.71
CA SER A 310 8.03 11.00 -27.05
C SER A 310 7.92 9.52 -27.42
N GLY A 311 7.79 8.63 -26.44
CA GLY A 311 7.79 7.19 -26.68
C GLY A 311 9.19 6.63 -27.00
N GLU A 312 10.24 7.40 -26.73
CA GLU A 312 11.63 7.07 -27.03
C GLU A 312 12.56 7.79 -26.05
N LEU A 313 13.79 7.30 -25.90
CA LEU A 313 14.80 7.90 -25.04
C LEU A 313 15.25 9.26 -25.57
N THR A 314 14.83 10.34 -24.91
CA THR A 314 15.17 11.70 -25.30
C THR A 314 15.29 12.66 -24.12
N VAL A 315 15.94 13.80 -24.35
CA VAL A 315 16.08 14.89 -23.38
C VAL A 315 15.44 16.14 -23.96
N GLY A 316 14.58 16.78 -23.19
CA GLY A 316 13.90 17.98 -23.64
C GLY A 316 13.03 18.60 -22.58
N GLU A 317 12.38 19.68 -22.98
CA GLU A 317 11.42 20.43 -22.18
C GLU A 317 10.04 20.38 -22.87
N GLN A 318 9.11 21.22 -22.44
CA GLN A 318 7.71 21.22 -22.88
C GLN A 318 7.49 21.21 -24.41
N SER A 319 8.38 21.84 -25.20
CA SER A 319 8.27 21.85 -26.67
C SER A 319 8.53 20.46 -27.27
N VAL A 320 9.53 19.74 -26.76
CA VAL A 320 9.85 18.37 -27.15
C VAL A 320 8.74 17.44 -26.71
N GLU A 321 8.27 17.57 -25.47
CA GLU A 321 7.16 16.78 -24.93
C GLU A 321 5.88 16.91 -25.78
N ARG A 322 5.52 18.13 -26.17
CA ARG A 322 4.33 18.38 -27.01
C ARG A 322 4.47 17.77 -28.39
N SER A 323 5.61 18.00 -29.06
CA SER A 323 5.88 17.43 -30.37
C SER A 323 5.93 15.90 -30.33
N GLY A 324 6.54 15.35 -29.28
CA GLY A 324 6.68 13.91 -29.07
C GLY A 324 5.32 13.22 -28.94
N LEU A 325 4.43 13.75 -28.08
CA LEU A 325 3.11 13.15 -27.88
C LEU A 325 2.24 13.24 -29.14
N GLU A 326 2.35 14.32 -29.90
CA GLU A 326 1.63 14.49 -31.17
C GLU A 326 2.09 13.45 -32.21
N VAL A 327 3.41 13.30 -32.38
CA VAL A 327 4.01 12.32 -33.31
C VAL A 327 3.66 10.90 -32.89
N LEU A 328 3.82 10.56 -31.61
CA LEU A 328 3.53 9.23 -31.07
C LEU A 328 2.05 8.87 -31.22
N GLY A 329 1.15 9.81 -30.88
CA GLY A 329 -0.29 9.65 -31.04
C GLY A 329 -0.68 9.41 -32.50
N LYS A 330 -0.18 10.25 -33.42
CA LYS A 330 -0.42 10.10 -34.86
C LYS A 330 0.08 8.76 -35.39
N GLY A 331 1.26 8.31 -34.96
CA GLY A 331 1.81 6.99 -35.30
C GLY A 331 0.92 5.82 -34.87
N HIS A 332 0.11 6.01 -33.83
CA HIS A 332 -0.84 5.02 -33.32
C HIS A 332 -2.29 5.27 -33.73
N GLY A 333 -2.59 6.31 -34.51
CA GLY A 333 -3.96 6.67 -34.89
C GLY A 333 -4.81 7.20 -33.73
N VAL A 334 -4.20 7.88 -32.76
CA VAL A 334 -4.84 8.49 -31.58
C VAL A 334 -4.60 9.99 -31.60
N THR A 335 -5.65 10.79 -31.55
CA THR A 335 -5.54 12.25 -31.42
C THR A 335 -5.23 12.62 -29.98
N THR A 336 -4.23 13.48 -29.78
CA THR A 336 -3.69 13.83 -28.47
C THR A 336 -3.72 15.34 -28.20
N ARG A 337 -3.88 15.74 -26.94
CA ARG A 337 -3.68 17.11 -26.44
C ARG A 337 -2.87 17.06 -25.15
N LEU A 338 -1.89 17.96 -25.00
CA LEU A 338 -1.04 18.05 -23.81
C LEU A 338 -1.14 19.44 -23.18
N PHE A 339 -1.46 19.48 -21.88
CA PHE A 339 -1.52 20.69 -21.07
C PHE A 339 -0.48 20.66 -19.96
N HIS A 340 0.31 21.72 -19.87
CA HIS A 340 1.28 21.96 -18.80
C HIS A 340 0.73 22.99 -17.80
N LYS A 341 1.46 23.19 -16.70
CA LYS A 341 1.12 24.09 -15.58
C LYS A 341 0.51 25.43 -15.99
N ILE A 342 1.12 26.15 -16.94
CA ILE A 342 0.62 27.48 -17.35
C ILE A 342 -0.80 27.42 -17.90
N ALA A 343 -1.12 26.43 -18.74
CA ALA A 343 -2.46 26.27 -19.31
C ALA A 343 -3.47 25.82 -18.25
N LEU A 344 -3.06 25.01 -17.28
CA LEU A 344 -3.92 24.59 -16.17
C LEU A 344 -4.21 25.74 -15.20
N ASP A 345 -3.25 26.64 -15.00
CA ASP A 345 -3.36 27.80 -14.11
C ASP A 345 -4.09 29.00 -14.74
N SER A 346 -4.33 29.01 -16.06
CA SER A 346 -5.04 30.10 -16.75
C SER A 346 -6.57 29.99 -16.69
N SER A 347 -7.11 29.54 -15.56
CA SER A 347 -8.56 29.42 -15.35
C SER A 347 -9.20 30.82 -15.20
N PRO A 348 -10.31 31.11 -15.90
CA PRO A 348 -11.08 32.34 -15.66
C PRO A 348 -11.65 32.39 -14.22
N ASP A 349 -11.96 33.59 -13.75
CA ASP A 349 -12.55 33.80 -12.41
C ASP A 349 -13.81 32.94 -12.22
N GLY A 350 -13.85 32.21 -11.09
CA GLY A 350 -14.96 31.33 -10.73
C GLY A 350 -14.92 29.94 -11.39
N TYR A 351 -13.96 29.63 -12.25
CA TYR A 351 -13.78 28.29 -12.84
C TYR A 351 -12.63 27.53 -12.21
N ALA A 352 -12.84 26.22 -12.00
CA ALA A 352 -11.82 25.33 -11.44
C ALA A 352 -10.78 24.84 -12.46
N LEU A 353 -11.06 24.99 -13.77
CA LEU A 353 -10.18 24.58 -14.88
C LEU A 353 -10.31 25.57 -16.04
N ALA A 354 -9.23 25.75 -16.80
CA ALA A 354 -9.17 26.59 -18.00
C ALA A 354 -10.08 26.10 -19.14
N ASP A 355 -10.54 27.03 -19.98
CA ASP A 355 -11.53 26.78 -21.03
C ASP A 355 -11.06 25.74 -22.06
N ASP A 356 -9.79 25.82 -22.46
CA ASP A 356 -9.15 24.91 -23.40
C ASP A 356 -9.01 23.49 -22.83
N VAL A 357 -8.58 23.37 -21.57
CA VAL A 357 -8.50 22.09 -20.85
C VAL A 357 -9.89 21.47 -20.73
N ARG A 358 -10.88 22.27 -20.32
CA ARG A 358 -12.27 21.84 -20.19
C ARG A 358 -12.86 21.36 -21.51
N THR A 359 -12.59 22.07 -22.59
CA THR A 359 -13.09 21.73 -23.94
C THR A 359 -12.46 20.44 -24.44
N ALA A 360 -11.14 20.30 -24.29
CA ALA A 360 -10.44 19.09 -24.69
C ALA A 360 -10.91 17.85 -23.92
N ILE A 361 -11.21 17.96 -22.62
CA ILE A 361 -11.74 16.84 -21.83
C ILE A 361 -13.15 16.46 -22.29
N ASP A 362 -14.02 17.42 -22.62
CA ASP A 362 -15.39 17.12 -23.07
C ASP A 362 -15.43 16.59 -24.51
N ASP A 363 -14.43 16.92 -25.32
CA ASP A 363 -14.30 16.45 -26.69
C ASP A 363 -13.84 14.99 -26.77
N VAL A 364 -14.77 14.10 -26.49
CA VAL A 364 -14.57 12.64 -26.51
C VAL A 364 -14.60 12.05 -27.92
N VAL A 365 -15.00 12.83 -28.92
CA VAL A 365 -15.13 12.38 -30.31
C VAL A 365 -13.84 12.63 -31.07
N ASP A 366 -13.29 13.84 -30.99
CA ASP A 366 -12.12 14.24 -31.77
C ASP A 366 -10.81 14.15 -30.98
N VAL A 367 -10.86 14.10 -29.63
CA VAL A 367 -9.68 13.99 -28.76
C VAL A 367 -9.73 12.74 -27.87
N GLN A 368 -9.12 11.65 -28.36
CA GLN A 368 -9.07 10.39 -27.62
C GLN A 368 -8.13 10.42 -26.40
N LEU A 369 -7.05 11.20 -26.41
CA LEU A 369 -6.12 11.31 -25.28
C LEU A 369 -5.88 12.77 -24.89
N VAL A 370 -6.28 13.13 -23.67
CA VAL A 370 -5.89 14.39 -23.03
C VAL A 370 -4.84 14.08 -21.98
N ALA A 371 -3.68 14.72 -22.05
CA ALA A 371 -2.61 14.62 -21.08
C ALA A 371 -2.48 15.93 -20.30
N CYS A 372 -2.39 15.85 -18.97
CA CYS A 372 -2.20 16.99 -18.08
C CYS A 372 -1.00 16.73 -17.16
N VAL A 373 -0.07 17.68 -17.09
CA VAL A 373 1.10 17.62 -16.19
C VAL A 373 0.85 18.47 -14.95
N LEU A 374 0.88 17.84 -13.77
CA LEU A 374 0.68 18.46 -12.47
C LEU A 374 2.00 18.55 -11.70
N ASN A 375 2.50 19.75 -11.44
CA ASN A 375 3.81 19.96 -10.81
C ASN A 375 3.77 20.05 -9.28
N THR A 376 2.61 19.86 -8.65
CA THR A 376 2.38 20.16 -7.23
C THR A 376 3.36 19.41 -6.31
N ILE A 377 3.71 18.17 -6.64
CA ILE A 377 4.60 17.34 -5.82
C ILE A 377 6.06 17.79 -5.99
N ASP A 378 6.55 17.95 -7.22
CA ASP A 378 7.89 18.48 -7.48
C ASP A 378 8.10 19.88 -6.87
N ASP A 379 7.12 20.80 -7.02
CA ASP A 379 7.15 22.13 -6.42
C ASP A 379 7.29 22.05 -4.87
N ALA A 380 6.76 21.01 -4.23
CA ALA A 380 6.88 20.79 -2.79
C ALA A 380 8.27 20.33 -2.35
N LEU A 381 9.05 19.68 -3.23
CA LEU A 381 10.43 19.23 -2.94
C LEU A 381 11.38 20.41 -2.70
N ASP A 382 11.14 21.55 -3.36
CA ASP A 382 11.99 22.72 -3.28
C ASP A 382 11.74 23.61 -2.06
N ARG A 383 10.49 23.74 -1.60
CA ARG A 383 10.09 24.80 -0.65
C ARG A 383 9.11 24.40 0.47
N SER A 384 8.63 23.15 0.50
CA SER A 384 7.55 22.72 1.41
C SER A 384 7.97 21.54 2.29
N ASP A 385 7.03 20.78 2.86
CA ASP A 385 7.31 19.53 3.58
C ASP A 385 6.57 18.37 2.88
N PRO A 386 7.16 17.74 1.84
CA PRO A 386 6.51 16.67 1.10
C PRO A 386 6.30 15.42 1.96
N GLY A 387 7.07 15.25 3.05
CA GLY A 387 6.92 14.15 4.00
C GLY A 387 5.82 14.34 5.04
N GLY A 388 5.48 15.59 5.37
CA GLY A 388 4.38 15.95 6.27
C GLY A 388 3.04 16.21 5.57
N THR A 389 3.02 16.24 4.24
CA THR A 389 1.81 16.49 3.45
C THR A 389 0.99 15.21 3.30
N ALA A 390 -0.30 15.26 3.64
CA ALA A 390 -1.25 14.22 3.28
C ALA A 390 -1.62 14.37 1.80
N TRP A 391 -1.23 13.41 0.97
CA TRP A 391 -1.42 13.48 -0.48
C TRP A 391 -2.76 12.87 -0.88
N GLY A 392 -3.66 13.71 -1.38
CA GLY A 392 -4.99 13.35 -1.83
C GLY A 392 -5.40 14.19 -3.04
N ALA A 393 -6.60 13.92 -3.55
CA ALA A 393 -7.14 14.61 -4.73
C ALA A 393 -7.28 16.12 -4.56
N ASP A 394 -7.46 16.59 -3.32
CA ASP A 394 -7.59 18.01 -2.97
C ASP A 394 -6.23 18.70 -2.74
N THR A 395 -5.18 17.95 -2.35
CA THR A 395 -3.85 18.53 -2.10
C THR A 395 -2.99 18.57 -3.36
N VAL A 396 -3.20 17.64 -4.30
CA VAL A 396 -2.62 17.74 -5.64
C VAL A 396 -3.46 18.75 -6.45
N LYS A 397 -2.94 19.97 -6.60
CA LYS A 397 -3.60 21.06 -7.34
C LYS A 397 -4.14 20.56 -8.70
N HIS A 398 -5.38 20.93 -9.01
CA HIS A 398 -6.15 20.56 -10.21
C HIS A 398 -6.59 19.09 -10.32
N LEU A 399 -6.09 18.17 -9.49
CA LEU A 399 -6.42 16.75 -9.63
C LEU A 399 -7.92 16.48 -9.46
N ARG A 400 -8.52 16.95 -8.35
CA ARG A 400 -9.97 16.80 -8.14
C ARG A 400 -10.84 17.33 -9.29
N PRO A 401 -10.72 18.59 -9.74
CA PRO A 401 -11.58 19.08 -10.82
C PRO A 401 -11.33 18.36 -12.17
N LEU A 402 -10.10 17.89 -12.43
CA LEU A 402 -9.81 17.03 -13.57
C LEU A 402 -10.53 15.68 -13.47
N LEU A 403 -10.49 15.03 -12.31
CA LEU A 403 -11.21 13.78 -12.05
C LEU A 403 -12.72 13.96 -12.19
N ASP A 404 -13.30 15.00 -11.56
CA ASP A 404 -14.73 15.25 -11.64
C ASP A 404 -15.22 15.44 -13.07
N ARG A 405 -14.42 16.13 -13.91
CA ARG A 405 -14.76 16.36 -15.31
C ARG A 405 -14.55 15.10 -16.16
N ALA A 406 -13.46 14.38 -15.96
CA ALA A 406 -13.19 13.10 -16.63
C ALA A 406 -14.31 12.08 -16.38
N ARG A 407 -14.79 12.01 -15.12
CA ARG A 407 -15.92 11.16 -14.73
C ARG A 407 -17.19 11.49 -15.52
N ARG A 408 -17.52 12.79 -15.65
CA ARG A 408 -18.70 13.25 -16.41
C ARG A 408 -18.58 12.99 -17.91
N ALA A 409 -17.37 13.12 -18.45
CA ALA A 409 -17.08 12.84 -19.86
C ALA A 409 -16.94 11.33 -20.15
N GLY A 410 -16.97 10.45 -19.14
CA GLY A 410 -16.82 9.01 -19.32
C GLY A 410 -15.40 8.55 -19.66
N ARG A 411 -14.39 9.40 -19.40
CA ARG A 411 -12.98 9.09 -19.66
C ARG A 411 -12.44 8.08 -18.64
N ILE A 412 -11.55 7.22 -19.11
CA ILE A 412 -10.65 6.47 -18.24
C ILE A 412 -9.57 7.43 -17.75
N VAL A 413 -9.16 7.34 -16.49
CA VAL A 413 -8.03 8.11 -15.97
C VAL A 413 -6.83 7.20 -15.84
N VAL A 414 -5.70 7.60 -16.39
CA VAL A 414 -4.39 6.99 -16.10
C VAL A 414 -3.60 7.99 -15.28
N LEU A 415 -3.22 7.61 -14.06
CA LEU A 415 -2.40 8.41 -13.15
C LEU A 415 -0.98 7.81 -13.11
N THR A 416 0.03 8.61 -13.44
CA THR A 416 1.44 8.22 -13.47
C THR A 416 2.35 9.38 -13.05
N ALA A 417 3.65 9.12 -12.96
CA ALA A 417 4.69 10.14 -12.83
C ALA A 417 5.69 10.07 -13.99
N ASP A 418 6.64 11.02 -14.02
CA ASP A 418 7.86 10.95 -14.81
C ASP A 418 9.01 10.33 -13.99
N HIS A 419 9.17 10.72 -12.74
CA HIS A 419 10.04 10.09 -11.75
C HIS A 419 9.41 10.21 -10.36
N GLY A 420 9.98 9.52 -9.38
CA GLY A 420 9.65 9.73 -7.97
C GLY A 420 10.62 10.68 -7.27
N HIS A 421 10.68 10.61 -5.94
CA HIS A 421 11.54 11.45 -5.11
C HIS A 421 11.94 10.76 -3.81
N VAL A 422 13.01 11.26 -3.20
CA VAL A 422 13.38 10.99 -1.81
C VAL A 422 13.07 12.22 -0.94
N VAL A 423 12.59 12.00 0.28
CA VAL A 423 12.27 13.08 1.22
C VAL A 423 13.44 13.34 2.16
N GLU A 424 13.87 14.61 2.27
CA GLU A 424 14.89 15.03 3.22
C GLU A 424 14.30 15.16 4.63
N ARG A 425 14.97 14.52 5.59
CA ARG A 425 14.51 14.40 6.98
C ARG A 425 15.45 15.09 7.97
N ARG A 426 16.27 16.03 7.47
CA ARG A 426 17.36 16.72 8.19
C ARG A 426 18.35 15.77 8.86
N GLN A 427 18.49 14.58 8.30
CA GLN A 427 19.40 13.53 8.74
C GLN A 427 20.33 13.10 7.59
N GLY A 428 20.22 13.73 6.42
CA GLY A 428 21.09 13.46 5.27
C GLY A 428 22.48 14.08 5.39
N ARG A 429 23.48 13.40 4.79
CA ARG A 429 24.85 13.87 4.59
C ARG A 429 25.01 14.59 3.25
N VAL A 430 25.79 15.68 3.26
CA VAL A 430 26.21 16.36 2.03
C VAL A 430 27.56 15.81 1.58
N GLN A 431 27.67 15.43 0.31
CA GLN A 431 28.92 15.11 -0.35
C GLN A 431 29.13 16.09 -1.51
N PRO A 432 29.82 17.23 -1.29
CA PRO A 432 29.98 18.23 -2.34
C PRO A 432 30.65 17.65 -3.59
N ALA A 433 30.03 17.87 -4.76
CA ALA A 433 30.56 17.43 -6.04
C ALA A 433 30.17 18.41 -7.15
N ALA A 434 30.90 18.40 -8.28
CA ALA A 434 30.49 19.05 -9.51
C ALA A 434 29.29 18.27 -10.11
N ALA A 435 28.10 18.51 -9.58
CA ALA A 435 26.91 17.72 -9.82
C ALA A 435 25.95 18.41 -10.80
N SER A 436 25.21 17.61 -11.57
CA SER A 436 24.14 18.10 -12.47
C SER A 436 22.80 18.25 -11.75
N SER A 437 22.64 17.59 -10.60
CA SER A 437 21.50 17.68 -9.71
C SER A 437 21.97 17.43 -8.27
N ASN A 438 21.04 17.42 -7.31
CA ASN A 438 21.38 17.03 -5.94
C ASN A 438 21.69 15.52 -5.80
N ARG A 439 21.46 14.73 -6.85
CA ARG A 439 21.47 13.25 -6.79
C ARG A 439 22.24 12.58 -7.93
N SER A 440 22.70 13.34 -8.93
CA SER A 440 23.52 12.85 -10.05
C SER A 440 24.72 13.74 -10.33
N ARG A 441 25.84 13.11 -10.72
CA ARG A 441 27.06 13.81 -11.14
C ARG A 441 27.76 13.06 -12.29
N PRO A 442 28.58 13.74 -13.11
CA PRO A 442 29.37 13.09 -14.15
C PRO A 442 30.36 12.05 -13.57
N ALA A 443 30.55 10.94 -14.27
CA ALA A 443 31.56 9.93 -13.96
C ALA A 443 32.93 10.27 -14.56
N GLY A 444 33.45 11.48 -14.32
CA GLY A 444 34.70 11.96 -14.93
C GLY A 444 35.91 11.03 -14.70
N PRO A 445 37.00 11.14 -15.48
CA PRO A 445 38.16 10.26 -15.37
C PRO A 445 38.71 10.20 -13.94
N GLY A 446 38.75 8.99 -13.36
CA GLY A 446 39.23 8.78 -11.98
C GLY A 446 38.23 9.14 -10.88
N ALA A 447 36.98 9.49 -11.20
CA ALA A 447 35.95 9.73 -10.19
C ALA A 447 35.65 8.45 -9.40
N ALA A 448 35.91 8.47 -8.10
CA ALA A 448 35.53 7.37 -7.22
C ALA A 448 34.01 7.30 -7.05
N VAL A 449 33.47 6.09 -6.92
CA VAL A 449 32.10 5.84 -6.44
C VAL A 449 32.23 5.72 -4.92
N GLY A 450 31.56 6.61 -4.20
CA GLY A 450 31.52 6.63 -2.74
C GLY A 450 30.37 5.81 -2.17
N ASP A 451 30.33 5.72 -0.85
CA ASP A 451 29.30 4.97 -0.14
C ASP A 451 27.91 5.57 -0.38
N GLY A 452 26.97 4.70 -0.79
CA GLY A 452 25.62 5.12 -1.15
C GLY A 452 25.50 5.74 -2.55
N GLU A 453 26.53 5.61 -3.39
CA GLU A 453 26.51 5.93 -4.81
C GLU A 453 26.64 4.66 -5.67
N ILE A 454 26.20 4.74 -6.91
CA ILE A 454 26.46 3.74 -7.96
C ILE A 454 26.98 4.44 -9.22
N ARG A 455 27.80 3.75 -10.01
CA ARG A 455 28.12 4.15 -11.38
C ARG A 455 27.16 3.42 -12.33
N VAL A 456 26.56 4.16 -13.26
CA VAL A 456 25.71 3.61 -14.32
C VAL A 456 26.26 4.01 -15.68
N ARG A 457 26.17 3.10 -16.64
CA ARG A 457 26.59 3.33 -18.02
C ARG A 457 25.68 2.60 -18.99
N GLY A 458 25.16 3.27 -20.01
CA GLY A 458 24.36 2.63 -21.06
C GLY A 458 23.38 3.59 -21.72
N ARG A 459 22.63 3.08 -22.72
CA ARG A 459 21.75 3.91 -23.56
C ARG A 459 20.66 4.68 -22.80
N ARG A 460 20.25 4.19 -21.62
CA ARG A 460 19.21 4.83 -20.78
C ARG A 460 19.79 5.94 -19.89
N VAL A 461 21.11 6.17 -19.94
CA VAL A 461 21.78 7.30 -19.28
C VAL A 461 21.90 8.43 -20.30
N LEU A 462 20.95 9.38 -20.28
CA LEU A 462 20.80 10.39 -21.34
C LEU A 462 21.59 11.68 -21.10
N LEU A 463 22.22 11.80 -19.92
CA LEU A 463 23.14 12.89 -19.60
C LEU A 463 24.55 12.33 -19.37
N HIS A 464 25.54 13.21 -19.25
CA HIS A 464 26.91 12.82 -18.92
C HIS A 464 27.54 11.85 -19.92
N ASP A 465 27.24 12.03 -21.21
CA ASP A 465 27.81 11.23 -22.30
C ASP A 465 27.59 9.71 -22.14
N GLY A 466 26.46 9.32 -21.53
CA GLY A 466 26.10 7.92 -21.33
C GLY A 466 26.66 7.28 -20.06
N GLU A 467 27.33 8.03 -19.18
CA GLU A 467 27.92 7.53 -17.94
C GLU A 467 27.79 8.51 -16.76
N ALA A 468 27.14 8.08 -15.68
CA ALA A 468 26.85 8.93 -14.52
C ALA A 468 27.15 8.22 -13.20
N ILE A 469 27.37 9.01 -12.15
CA ILE A 469 27.33 8.53 -10.76
C ILE A 469 26.06 9.05 -10.11
N LEU A 470 25.24 8.12 -9.62
CA LEU A 470 23.93 8.37 -9.03
C LEU A 470 23.98 8.07 -7.53
N ALA A 471 23.40 8.94 -6.73
CA ALA A 471 23.13 8.64 -5.33
C ALA A 471 21.97 7.63 -5.25
N VAL A 472 22.10 6.62 -4.40
CA VAL A 472 21.08 5.59 -4.13
C VAL A 472 20.63 5.62 -2.68
N ASP A 473 21.53 5.96 -1.76
CA ASP A 473 21.20 6.22 -0.36
C ASP A 473 20.34 7.49 -0.24
N GLU A 474 19.12 7.40 0.27
CA GLU A 474 18.20 8.53 0.43
C GLU A 474 18.79 9.66 1.29
N GLN A 475 19.76 9.36 2.16
CA GLN A 475 20.44 10.33 3.01
C GLN A 475 21.57 11.08 2.29
N LEU A 476 21.91 10.75 1.06
CA LEU A 476 23.01 11.38 0.33
C LEU A 476 22.51 12.52 -0.58
N ARG A 477 23.17 13.69 -0.53
CA ARG A 477 22.95 14.78 -1.49
C ARG A 477 24.25 15.48 -1.88
N TYR A 478 24.30 16.01 -3.10
CA TYR A 478 25.47 16.76 -3.60
C TYR A 478 25.36 18.28 -3.41
N GLY A 479 24.14 18.81 -3.31
CA GLY A 479 23.89 20.26 -3.21
C GLY A 479 23.16 20.68 -1.92
N PRO A 480 22.54 21.87 -1.92
CA PRO A 480 21.99 22.47 -0.71
C PRO A 480 20.80 21.69 -0.13
N LEU A 481 20.50 21.99 1.14
CA LEU A 481 19.33 21.44 1.81
C LEU A 481 18.04 21.89 1.10
N LYS A 482 17.16 20.93 0.79
CA LYS A 482 15.80 21.11 0.27
C LYS A 482 14.88 20.17 1.05
N ALA A 483 13.60 20.15 0.72
CA ALA A 483 12.64 19.27 1.39
C ALA A 483 12.60 17.86 0.81
N GLY A 484 13.02 17.71 -0.44
CA GLY A 484 13.24 16.43 -1.09
C GLY A 484 14.12 16.58 -2.32
N TYR A 485 14.44 15.44 -2.94
CA TYR A 485 15.35 15.37 -4.07
C TYR A 485 14.91 14.32 -5.09
N HIS A 486 15.32 14.51 -6.33
CA HIS A 486 15.20 13.56 -7.42
C HIS A 486 16.49 13.62 -8.28
N GLY A 487 16.62 12.73 -9.27
CA GLY A 487 17.78 12.64 -10.15
C GLY A 487 18.76 11.51 -9.80
N GLY A 488 18.50 10.73 -8.76
CA GLY A 488 19.33 9.61 -8.33
C GLY A 488 18.91 8.26 -8.90
N GLY A 489 19.38 7.20 -8.25
CA GLY A 489 19.11 5.80 -8.58
C GLY A 489 18.36 5.05 -7.48
N ALA A 490 17.83 5.75 -6.46
CA ALA A 490 17.04 5.10 -5.43
C ALA A 490 15.73 4.53 -6.01
N PRO A 491 15.18 3.42 -5.47
CA PRO A 491 13.93 2.87 -5.98
C PRO A 491 12.77 3.86 -5.88
N ALA A 492 12.74 4.69 -4.84
CA ALA A 492 11.76 5.76 -4.66
C ALA A 492 11.80 6.84 -5.75
N GLU A 493 12.92 6.96 -6.48
CA GLU A 493 13.08 7.88 -7.62
C GLU A 493 12.83 7.18 -8.97
N VAL A 494 13.25 5.91 -9.10
CA VAL A 494 13.30 5.19 -10.37
C VAL A 494 12.04 4.38 -10.68
N VAL A 495 11.37 3.85 -9.66
CA VAL A 495 10.16 3.03 -9.81
C VAL A 495 8.95 3.95 -9.85
N VAL A 496 8.35 4.08 -11.02
CA VAL A 496 7.27 5.04 -11.31
C VAL A 496 5.90 4.36 -11.19
N PRO A 497 4.94 4.98 -10.47
CA PRO A 497 3.57 4.46 -10.33
C PRO A 497 2.79 4.50 -11.64
N VAL A 498 1.96 3.48 -11.88
CA VAL A 498 0.99 3.44 -12.98
C VAL A 498 -0.33 2.90 -12.46
N SER A 499 -1.33 3.78 -12.31
CA SER A 499 -2.69 3.43 -11.87
C SER A 499 -3.72 3.79 -12.92
N VAL A 500 -4.65 2.86 -13.18
CA VAL A 500 -5.76 3.06 -14.11
C VAL A 500 -7.05 3.08 -13.33
N LEU A 501 -7.84 4.15 -13.49
CA LEU A 501 -9.11 4.36 -12.81
C LEU A 501 -10.23 4.43 -13.84
N ALA A 502 -11.30 3.69 -13.59
CA ALA A 502 -12.51 3.71 -14.41
C ALA A 502 -13.76 3.93 -13.56
N VAL A 503 -14.83 4.37 -14.20
CA VAL A 503 -16.12 4.59 -13.55
C VAL A 503 -17.00 3.37 -13.74
N GLY A 504 -17.40 2.73 -12.65
CA GLY A 504 -18.34 1.60 -12.62
C GLY A 504 -17.77 0.26 -13.11
N GLU A 505 -17.31 0.20 -14.35
CA GLU A 505 -16.83 -1.04 -14.99
C GLU A 505 -15.40 -0.90 -15.52
N ALA A 506 -14.64 -2.00 -15.41
CA ALA A 506 -13.31 -2.09 -15.99
C ALA A 506 -13.38 -2.05 -17.53
N PRO A 507 -12.40 -1.42 -18.21
CA PRO A 507 -12.34 -1.45 -19.66
C PRO A 507 -12.05 -2.87 -20.18
N GLU A 508 -12.37 -3.12 -21.46
CA GLU A 508 -12.11 -4.42 -22.08
C GLU A 508 -10.62 -4.81 -21.99
N GLY A 509 -10.33 -6.03 -21.57
CA GLY A 509 -8.96 -6.51 -21.30
C GLY A 509 -8.42 -6.15 -19.92
N TRP A 510 -9.24 -5.52 -19.08
CA TRP A 510 -8.92 -5.15 -17.71
C TRP A 510 -9.94 -5.74 -16.73
N ARG A 511 -9.59 -5.75 -15.44
CA ARG A 511 -10.45 -6.15 -14.33
C ARG A 511 -10.41 -5.10 -13.23
N LEU A 512 -11.45 -5.04 -12.42
CA LEU A 512 -11.39 -4.25 -11.18
C LEU A 512 -10.31 -4.85 -10.26
N ALA A 513 -9.51 -3.96 -9.68
CA ALA A 513 -8.39 -4.32 -8.84
C ALA A 513 -8.89 -4.86 -7.50
N PRO A 514 -8.37 -6.01 -7.01
CA PRO A 514 -8.47 -6.32 -5.60
C PRO A 514 -7.70 -5.28 -4.78
N PRO A 515 -7.89 -5.21 -3.45
CA PRO A 515 -7.11 -4.32 -2.60
C PRO A 515 -5.60 -4.47 -2.83
N GLN A 516 -4.95 -3.37 -3.18
CA GLN A 516 -3.53 -3.35 -3.53
C GLN A 516 -2.61 -3.27 -2.30
N SER A 517 -3.18 -3.00 -1.12
CA SER A 517 -2.44 -3.01 0.13
C SER A 517 -1.82 -4.40 0.40
N PRO A 518 -0.63 -4.49 1.01
CA PRO A 518 -0.07 -5.78 1.44
C PRO A 518 -0.77 -6.27 2.71
N ALA A 519 -0.64 -7.55 3.03
CA ALA A 519 -1.36 -8.15 4.16
C ALA A 519 -1.02 -7.47 5.50
N TRP A 520 0.26 -7.20 5.76
CA TRP A 520 0.73 -6.52 6.97
C TRP A 520 0.23 -5.06 7.08
N TRP A 521 -0.18 -4.44 5.97
CA TRP A 521 -0.79 -3.12 6.00
C TRP A 521 -2.15 -3.16 6.68
N ARG A 522 -2.97 -4.17 6.38
CA ARG A 522 -4.35 -4.30 6.88
C ARG A 522 -4.40 -4.87 8.30
N GLY A 523 -3.69 -5.97 8.53
CA GLY A 523 -3.74 -6.70 9.80
C GLY A 523 -2.42 -7.39 10.16
N PRO A 524 -2.33 -7.98 11.36
CA PRO A 524 -1.24 -8.90 11.66
C PRO A 524 -1.31 -10.10 10.69
N VAL A 525 -0.15 -10.52 10.19
CA VAL A 525 -0.02 -11.71 9.35
C VAL A 525 0.39 -12.86 10.25
N ALA A 526 -0.34 -13.98 10.21
CA ALA A 526 0.08 -15.19 10.90
C ALA A 526 1.36 -15.74 10.26
N ASP A 527 2.29 -16.26 11.06
CA ASP A 527 3.50 -16.93 10.56
C ASP A 527 3.13 -18.20 9.80
N THR A 528 2.83 -18.08 8.50
CA THR A 528 2.80 -19.20 7.58
C THR A 528 4.25 -19.52 7.20
N SER A 529 4.93 -20.22 8.10
CA SER A 529 6.29 -20.70 7.86
C SER A 529 6.31 -21.64 6.65
N THR A 530 6.88 -21.15 5.54
CA THR A 530 7.52 -21.86 4.40
C THR A 530 6.74 -22.89 3.58
N SER A 531 6.47 -22.55 2.32
CA SER A 531 6.74 -23.42 1.16
C SER A 531 7.12 -22.52 -0.04
N PRO A 532 8.22 -22.79 -0.77
CA PRO A 532 8.57 -22.02 -1.95
C PRO A 532 7.65 -22.40 -3.12
N ASP A 533 7.14 -21.38 -3.81
CA ASP A 533 6.26 -21.50 -4.98
C ASP A 533 6.85 -22.39 -6.08
N VAL A 534 6.00 -23.28 -6.59
CA VAL A 534 6.22 -24.02 -7.82
C VAL A 534 6.07 -23.07 -9.00
N VAL A 535 7.17 -22.78 -9.66
CA VAL A 535 7.19 -22.14 -10.98
C VAL A 535 6.47 -23.06 -11.97
N THR A 536 5.25 -22.69 -12.37
CA THR A 536 4.57 -23.32 -13.50
C THR A 536 5.12 -22.74 -14.80
N ASP A 537 5.99 -23.50 -15.46
CA ASP A 537 6.37 -23.26 -16.86
C ASP A 537 5.15 -23.49 -17.77
N ALA A 538 4.81 -22.47 -18.57
CA ALA A 538 3.90 -22.61 -19.70
C ALA A 538 4.70 -22.91 -21.00
N PRO A 539 4.23 -23.81 -21.88
CA PRO A 539 5.05 -24.31 -22.99
C PRO A 539 4.93 -23.44 -24.25
N GLY A 540 6.08 -23.01 -24.78
CA GLY A 540 6.20 -22.39 -26.11
C GLY A 540 6.17 -23.44 -27.22
N ALA A 541 5.32 -23.18 -28.23
CA ALA A 541 5.07 -24.04 -29.37
C ALA A 541 6.02 -23.82 -30.56
N GLY A 542 6.24 -24.90 -31.32
CA GLY A 542 6.59 -24.92 -32.75
C GLY A 542 8.08 -25.14 -33.03
N GLY A 543 8.54 -26.08 -33.84
CA GLY A 543 7.90 -27.03 -34.76
C GLY A 543 8.94 -27.49 -35.80
N ARG A 544 8.60 -28.55 -36.56
CA ARG A 544 9.32 -29.23 -37.68
C ARG A 544 10.16 -30.45 -37.21
N GLY A 545 10.00 -31.66 -37.72
CA GLY A 545 9.13 -32.23 -38.75
C GLY A 545 9.67 -33.61 -39.17
N ALA A 546 8.73 -34.54 -39.41
CA ALA A 546 8.79 -35.76 -40.25
C ALA A 546 9.69 -36.97 -39.88
N GLY A 547 9.07 -38.15 -39.84
CA GLY A 547 9.64 -39.36 -40.49
C GLY A 547 9.70 -40.69 -39.71
N ALA A 548 8.60 -41.45 -39.73
CA ALA A 548 8.49 -42.92 -39.93
C ALA A 548 9.26 -43.97 -39.06
N ARG A 549 8.44 -44.76 -38.33
CA ARG A 549 8.33 -46.25 -38.25
C ARG A 549 9.59 -47.15 -38.13
N GLN A 550 9.66 -47.90 -37.01
CA GLN A 550 9.70 -49.40 -36.87
C GLN A 550 10.21 -49.73 -35.45
N ALA A 551 9.44 -50.30 -34.53
CA ALA A 551 8.97 -51.68 -34.45
C ALA A 551 10.09 -52.73 -34.39
N ALA A 552 10.50 -53.12 -33.18
CA ALA A 552 10.92 -54.48 -32.85
C ALA A 552 10.77 -54.73 -31.34
N ALA A 553 9.85 -55.63 -31.02
CA ALA A 553 9.59 -56.16 -29.69
C ALA A 553 10.72 -57.10 -29.22
N ARG A 554 10.89 -57.25 -27.89
CA ARG A 554 10.55 -58.49 -27.15
C ARG A 554 11.13 -58.49 -25.72
N LEU A 555 10.19 -58.60 -24.78
CA LEU A 555 10.13 -59.57 -23.66
C LEU A 555 11.24 -59.64 -22.59
N ALA A 556 10.72 -59.49 -21.37
CA ALA A 556 11.01 -60.26 -20.15
C ALA A 556 12.09 -59.74 -19.20
N GLY A 557 11.70 -59.60 -17.93
CA GLY A 557 12.60 -59.47 -16.79
C GLY A 557 12.10 -58.45 -15.77
N SER A 558 11.24 -58.90 -14.86
CA SER A 558 10.88 -58.20 -13.62
C SER A 558 12.12 -57.90 -12.78
N ASP A 559 12.24 -56.68 -12.29
CA ASP A 559 12.74 -56.45 -10.93
C ASP A 559 12.00 -55.27 -10.29
N LEU A 560 11.32 -55.62 -9.20
CA LEU A 560 10.68 -54.72 -8.27
C LEU A 560 11.78 -54.07 -7.43
N THR A 561 11.99 -52.76 -7.56
CA THR A 561 12.61 -51.97 -6.51
C THR A 561 11.51 -51.32 -5.69
N THR A 562 11.28 -51.92 -4.53
CA THR A 562 10.51 -51.39 -3.41
C THR A 562 11.09 -50.05 -2.94
N PRO A 563 10.23 -49.06 -2.58
CA PRO A 563 10.70 -47.83 -1.96
C PRO A 563 11.27 -48.12 -0.56
N THR A 564 12.41 -47.51 -0.23
CA THR A 564 13.09 -47.68 1.06
C THR A 564 12.50 -46.76 2.13
N LEU A 565 12.43 -47.28 3.36
CA LEU A 565 11.81 -46.74 4.58
C LEU A 565 12.43 -45.42 5.14
N PHE A 566 13.20 -44.67 4.35
CA PHE A 566 13.95 -43.49 4.83
C PHE A 566 13.88 -42.27 3.89
N ASP A 567 13.00 -42.28 2.89
CA ASP A 567 12.64 -41.03 2.21
C ASP A 567 11.67 -40.24 3.10
N PRO A 568 11.93 -38.96 3.42
CA PRO A 568 10.94 -38.16 4.12
C PRO A 568 9.72 -37.97 3.21
N GLU A 569 8.61 -38.63 3.56
CA GLU A 569 7.32 -38.32 2.96
C GLU A 569 7.05 -36.82 3.17
N PRO A 570 6.60 -36.08 2.14
CA PRO A 570 6.04 -34.76 2.37
C PRO A 570 4.86 -34.93 3.33
N ALA A 571 5.02 -34.42 4.55
CA ALA A 571 4.01 -34.53 5.59
C ALA A 571 2.69 -33.94 5.05
N ALA A 572 1.67 -34.78 4.92
CA ALA A 572 0.32 -34.31 4.64
C ALA A 572 -0.04 -33.28 5.73
N PRO A 573 -0.55 -32.09 5.38
CA PRO A 573 -0.89 -31.08 6.37
C PRO A 573 -1.87 -31.68 7.37
N ALA A 574 -1.53 -31.61 8.66
CA ALA A 574 -2.42 -32.05 9.72
C ALA A 574 -3.75 -31.30 9.59
N VAL A 575 -4.87 -32.02 9.64
CA VAL A 575 -6.24 -31.44 9.48
C VAL A 575 -6.50 -30.34 10.52
N ASP A 576 -5.78 -30.33 11.64
CA ASP A 576 -5.90 -29.30 12.68
C ASP A 576 -5.16 -28.00 12.39
N SER A 577 -4.33 -27.96 11.34
CA SER A 577 -3.77 -26.71 10.83
C SER A 577 -4.82 -25.92 10.04
N PRO A 578 -4.76 -24.57 10.02
CA PRO A 578 -5.64 -23.74 9.18
C PRO A 578 -5.66 -24.18 7.71
N THR A 579 -4.48 -24.48 7.15
CA THR A 579 -4.32 -24.97 5.77
C THR A 579 -4.95 -26.35 5.58
N GLY A 580 -4.69 -27.29 6.49
CA GLY A 580 -5.26 -28.63 6.44
C GLY A 580 -6.78 -28.62 6.55
N LEU A 581 -7.34 -27.78 7.43
CA LEU A 581 -8.79 -27.64 7.57
C LEU A 581 -9.43 -27.02 6.33
N ALA A 582 -8.86 -25.95 5.77
CA ALA A 582 -9.37 -25.33 4.54
C ALA A 582 -9.39 -26.34 3.38
N GLN A 583 -8.32 -27.12 3.20
CA GLN A 583 -8.24 -28.18 2.21
C GLN A 583 -9.26 -29.31 2.47
N ALA A 584 -9.41 -29.73 3.73
CA ALA A 584 -10.36 -30.77 4.11
C ALA A 584 -11.81 -30.36 3.83
N VAL A 585 -12.18 -29.10 4.09
CA VAL A 585 -13.52 -28.57 3.78
C VAL A 585 -13.82 -28.71 2.30
N LEU A 586 -12.93 -28.25 1.42
CA LEU A 586 -13.12 -28.35 -0.03
C LEU A 586 -13.12 -29.81 -0.53
N ALA A 587 -12.36 -30.69 0.12
CA ALA A 587 -12.31 -32.12 -0.17
C ALA A 587 -13.49 -32.91 0.43
N SER A 588 -14.38 -32.28 1.20
CA SER A 588 -15.51 -32.96 1.83
C SER A 588 -16.61 -33.36 0.83
N ALA A 589 -17.41 -34.36 1.19
CA ALA A 589 -18.59 -34.73 0.40
C ALA A 589 -19.65 -33.60 0.41
N GLY A 590 -19.81 -32.91 1.54
CA GLY A 590 -20.74 -31.78 1.68
C GLY A 590 -20.42 -30.65 0.73
N TYR A 591 -19.15 -30.25 0.63
CA TYR A 591 -18.72 -29.18 -0.29
C TYR A 591 -18.95 -29.56 -1.75
N ARG A 592 -18.54 -30.78 -2.17
CA ARG A 592 -18.81 -31.27 -3.54
C ARG A 592 -20.30 -31.26 -3.88
N GLN A 593 -21.15 -31.67 -2.94
CA GLN A 593 -22.59 -31.63 -3.13
C GLN A 593 -23.10 -30.20 -3.32
N GLN A 594 -22.71 -29.26 -2.45
CA GLN A 594 -23.08 -27.85 -2.60
C GLN A 594 -22.57 -27.26 -3.91
N ARG A 595 -21.32 -27.55 -4.29
CA ARG A 595 -20.71 -27.10 -5.55
C ARG A 595 -21.50 -27.57 -6.77
N SER A 596 -21.97 -28.82 -6.77
CA SER A 596 -22.82 -29.36 -7.84
C SER A 596 -24.18 -28.66 -7.94
N ARG A 597 -24.78 -28.28 -6.80
CA ARG A 597 -26.05 -27.53 -6.75
C ARG A 597 -25.86 -26.07 -7.17
N ALA A 598 -24.71 -25.49 -6.85
CA ALA A 598 -24.31 -24.14 -7.19
C ALA A 598 -23.42 -24.08 -8.46
N ALA A 599 -23.68 -24.94 -9.46
CA ALA A 599 -22.84 -25.06 -10.66
C ALA A 599 -22.64 -23.75 -11.44
N ARG A 600 -23.55 -22.78 -11.28
CA ARG A 600 -23.48 -21.44 -11.92
C ARG A 600 -22.72 -20.38 -11.10
N ALA A 601 -22.18 -20.72 -9.92
CA ALA A 601 -21.36 -19.79 -9.17
C ALA A 601 -20.06 -19.48 -9.95
N ALA A 602 -19.76 -18.20 -10.10
CA ALA A 602 -18.56 -17.72 -10.79
C ALA A 602 -17.30 -17.81 -9.90
N ILE A 603 -17.50 -17.91 -8.58
CA ILE A 603 -16.39 -18.07 -7.63
C ILE A 603 -15.68 -19.41 -7.83
N THR A 604 -14.35 -19.39 -7.84
CA THR A 604 -13.51 -20.59 -7.98
C THR A 604 -13.32 -21.27 -6.63
N ASP A 605 -12.92 -22.54 -6.65
CA ASP A 605 -12.60 -23.27 -5.42
C ASP A 605 -11.37 -22.67 -4.74
N ASP A 606 -10.36 -22.21 -5.50
CA ASP A 606 -9.19 -21.50 -4.97
C ASP A 606 -9.59 -20.24 -4.20
N GLN A 607 -10.53 -19.44 -4.72
CA GLN A 607 -11.02 -18.25 -4.01
C GLN A 607 -11.75 -18.61 -2.70
N VAL A 608 -12.49 -19.72 -2.67
CA VAL A 608 -13.14 -20.20 -1.45
C VAL A 608 -12.09 -20.69 -0.45
N HIS A 609 -11.11 -21.46 -0.92
CA HIS A 609 -9.98 -21.93 -0.12
C HIS A 609 -9.25 -20.76 0.55
N ASP A 610 -8.87 -19.74 -0.23
CA ASP A 610 -8.07 -18.62 0.25
C ASP A 610 -8.83 -17.75 1.25
N LEU A 611 -10.14 -17.54 1.04
CA LEU A 611 -10.97 -16.85 2.04
C LEU A 611 -11.08 -17.65 3.35
N VAL A 612 -11.33 -18.96 3.27
CA VAL A 612 -11.43 -19.81 4.47
C VAL A 612 -10.10 -19.87 5.20
N LEU A 613 -8.98 -20.03 4.49
CA LEU A 613 -7.64 -20.03 5.07
C LEU A 613 -7.34 -18.68 5.76
N ALA A 614 -7.67 -17.56 5.10
CA ALA A 614 -7.48 -16.23 5.67
C ALA A 614 -8.31 -16.02 6.95
N LEU A 615 -9.57 -16.47 6.98
CA LEU A 615 -10.42 -16.43 8.18
C LEU A 615 -9.90 -17.34 9.29
N LEU A 616 -9.49 -18.58 8.97
CA LEU A 616 -8.93 -19.50 9.96
C LEU A 616 -7.63 -18.98 10.58
N SER A 617 -6.85 -18.23 9.81
CA SER A 617 -5.58 -17.64 10.26
C SER A 617 -5.76 -16.30 10.98
N ALA A 618 -6.95 -15.67 10.88
CA ALA A 618 -7.23 -14.38 11.48
C ALA A 618 -7.62 -14.49 12.97
N PRO A 619 -7.26 -13.51 13.81
CA PRO A 619 -7.72 -13.44 15.19
C PRO A 619 -9.26 -13.50 15.27
N ALA A 620 -9.78 -14.36 16.15
CA ALA A 620 -11.22 -14.59 16.34
C ALA A 620 -12.00 -14.90 15.03
N HIS A 621 -11.31 -15.40 14.00
CA HIS A 621 -11.87 -15.77 12.71
C HIS A 621 -12.65 -14.66 12.00
N ARG A 622 -12.10 -13.44 12.09
CA ARG A 622 -12.71 -12.19 11.62
C ARG A 622 -11.81 -11.48 10.64
N LEU A 623 -12.38 -11.04 9.52
CA LEU A 623 -11.70 -10.20 8.53
C LEU A 623 -12.51 -8.93 8.28
N ASP A 624 -11.80 -7.80 8.21
CA ASP A 624 -12.37 -6.57 7.67
C ASP A 624 -12.68 -6.72 6.17
N PRO A 625 -13.57 -5.88 5.60
CA PRO A 625 -13.97 -5.97 4.20
C PRO A 625 -12.81 -5.94 3.20
N GLU A 626 -11.78 -5.14 3.47
CA GLU A 626 -10.62 -5.02 2.57
C GLU A 626 -9.79 -6.30 2.61
N SER A 627 -9.56 -6.89 3.79
CA SER A 627 -8.87 -8.17 3.91
C SER A 627 -9.65 -9.33 3.30
N ALA A 628 -10.97 -9.38 3.47
CA ALA A 628 -11.82 -10.40 2.85
C ALA A 628 -11.85 -10.28 1.32
N ALA A 629 -11.91 -9.06 0.78
CA ALA A 629 -11.85 -8.82 -0.67
C ALA A 629 -10.48 -9.20 -1.25
N ALA A 630 -9.39 -8.91 -0.53
CA ALA A 630 -8.05 -9.32 -0.90
C ALA A 630 -7.90 -10.86 -0.93
N ALA A 631 -8.40 -11.56 0.09
CA ALA A 631 -8.37 -13.02 0.15
C ALA A 631 -9.17 -13.67 -0.98
N LEU A 632 -10.29 -13.05 -1.39
CA LEU A 632 -11.08 -13.51 -2.54
C LEU A 632 -10.50 -13.10 -3.89
N GLY A 633 -9.48 -12.24 -3.93
CA GLY A 633 -8.97 -11.66 -5.17
C GLY A 633 -10.03 -10.88 -5.95
N VAL A 634 -10.92 -10.14 -5.28
CA VAL A 634 -11.96 -9.31 -5.91
C VAL A 634 -11.88 -7.86 -5.44
N ALA A 635 -12.44 -6.91 -6.20
CA ALA A 635 -12.54 -5.53 -5.75
C ALA A 635 -13.52 -5.42 -4.55
N THR A 636 -13.27 -4.48 -3.63
CA THR A 636 -14.08 -4.30 -2.43
C THR A 636 -15.57 -4.06 -2.76
N VAL A 637 -15.86 -3.33 -3.83
CA VAL A 637 -17.25 -3.10 -4.29
C VAL A 637 -17.96 -4.38 -4.76
N GLN A 638 -17.21 -5.42 -5.13
CA GLN A 638 -17.74 -6.72 -5.56
C GLN A 638 -17.87 -7.72 -4.40
N LEU A 639 -17.34 -7.39 -3.21
CA LEU A 639 -17.28 -8.30 -2.07
C LEU A 639 -18.64 -8.86 -1.67
N SER A 640 -19.67 -8.01 -1.56
CA SER A 640 -21.02 -8.45 -1.18
C SER A 640 -21.57 -9.53 -2.12
N GLY A 641 -21.37 -9.35 -3.42
CA GLY A 641 -21.79 -10.30 -4.46
C GLY A 641 -20.99 -11.59 -4.40
N ALA A 642 -19.66 -11.50 -4.25
CA ALA A 642 -18.76 -12.65 -4.13
C ALA A 642 -19.05 -13.48 -2.87
N LEU A 643 -19.18 -12.81 -1.71
CA LEU A 643 -19.48 -13.44 -0.42
C LEU A 643 -20.80 -14.19 -0.46
N SER A 644 -21.82 -13.64 -1.13
CA SER A 644 -23.10 -14.33 -1.32
C SER A 644 -22.96 -15.62 -2.11
N GLN A 645 -21.96 -15.75 -3.01
CA GLN A 645 -21.69 -17.00 -3.71
C GLN A 645 -21.00 -18.01 -2.81
N VAL A 646 -20.02 -17.57 -2.01
CA VAL A 646 -19.33 -18.42 -1.04
C VAL A 646 -20.30 -18.94 0.03
N GLN A 647 -21.21 -18.09 0.52
CA GLN A 647 -22.24 -18.49 1.48
C GLN A 647 -23.16 -19.58 0.93
N ARG A 648 -23.47 -19.59 -0.38
CA ARG A 648 -24.23 -20.70 -0.97
C ARG A 648 -23.47 -22.03 -0.98
N LEU A 649 -22.14 -21.97 -0.94
CA LEU A 649 -21.28 -23.16 -0.88
C LEU A 649 -21.05 -23.63 0.55
N LEU A 650 -20.95 -22.69 1.51
CA LEU A 650 -20.58 -22.99 2.89
C LEU A 650 -21.76 -23.11 3.88
N ASN A 651 -22.86 -22.39 3.68
CA ASN A 651 -23.99 -22.37 4.62
C ASN A 651 -25.00 -23.48 4.26
N ILE A 652 -24.78 -24.70 4.75
CA ILE A 652 -25.68 -25.84 4.52
C ILE A 652 -26.95 -25.65 5.37
N GLU A 653 -28.13 -25.89 4.78
CA GLU A 653 -29.43 -25.83 5.47
C GLU A 653 -29.72 -24.51 6.20
N GLN A 654 -29.17 -23.39 5.72
CA GLN A 654 -29.32 -22.03 6.28
C GLN A 654 -28.57 -21.78 7.61
N TYR A 655 -27.79 -22.74 8.11
CA TYR A 655 -26.88 -22.46 9.22
C TYR A 655 -25.73 -21.57 8.76
N ARG A 656 -25.41 -20.55 9.55
CA ARG A 656 -24.49 -19.47 9.17
C ARG A 656 -23.05 -19.82 9.52
N VAL A 657 -22.43 -20.69 8.72
CA VAL A 657 -20.98 -20.97 8.78
C VAL A 657 -20.17 -19.71 8.44
N LEU A 658 -20.54 -19.03 7.36
CA LEU A 658 -19.93 -17.78 6.92
C LEU A 658 -20.95 -16.64 6.95
N GLY A 659 -20.61 -15.56 7.64
CA GLY A 659 -21.54 -14.47 7.91
C GLY A 659 -20.90 -13.09 7.94
N ARG A 660 -21.75 -12.10 8.20
CA ARG A 660 -21.34 -10.77 8.64
C ARG A 660 -21.62 -10.63 10.13
N ASP A 661 -20.75 -9.90 10.82
CA ASP A 661 -20.92 -9.59 12.23
C ASP A 661 -22.05 -8.57 12.48
N SER A 662 -22.30 -8.26 13.75
CA SER A 662 -23.26 -7.25 14.20
C SER A 662 -23.03 -5.85 13.62
N ASP A 663 -21.79 -5.53 13.22
CA ASP A 663 -21.43 -4.27 12.55
C ASP A 663 -21.88 -4.20 11.08
N GLY A 664 -22.35 -5.30 10.51
CA GLY A 664 -22.81 -5.39 9.12
C GLY A 664 -21.69 -5.35 8.06
N ALA A 665 -20.41 -5.36 8.46
CA ALA A 665 -19.26 -5.23 7.58
C ALA A 665 -18.24 -6.36 7.75
N THR A 666 -17.87 -6.69 9.00
CA THR A 666 -16.85 -7.69 9.32
C THR A 666 -17.31 -9.08 8.89
N VAL A 667 -16.46 -9.80 8.16
CA VAL A 667 -16.72 -11.18 7.73
C VAL A 667 -16.26 -12.13 8.83
N VAL A 668 -17.13 -13.08 9.21
CA VAL A 668 -16.89 -14.01 10.32
C VAL A 668 -17.10 -15.45 9.86
N LEU A 669 -16.23 -16.35 10.33
CA LEU A 669 -16.33 -17.80 10.16
C LEU A 669 -16.62 -18.48 11.51
N ASP A 670 -17.68 -19.28 11.56
CA ASP A 670 -17.97 -20.19 12.67
C ASP A 670 -17.25 -21.52 12.42
N VAL A 671 -16.14 -21.74 13.12
CA VAL A 671 -15.25 -22.89 12.90
C VAL A 671 -15.86 -24.19 13.43
N ASP A 672 -16.58 -24.14 14.54
CA ASP A 672 -17.21 -25.33 15.11
C ASP A 672 -18.31 -25.83 14.18
N LEU A 673 -19.15 -24.92 13.69
CA LEU A 673 -20.18 -25.23 12.72
C LEU A 673 -19.57 -25.67 11.37
N LEU A 674 -18.46 -25.07 10.93
CA LEU A 674 -17.74 -25.52 9.73
C LEU A 674 -17.28 -26.98 9.87
N ARG A 675 -16.65 -27.35 10.99
CA ARG A 675 -16.21 -28.72 11.24
C ARG A 675 -17.36 -29.71 11.29
N GLU A 676 -18.46 -29.33 11.95
CA GLU A 676 -19.66 -30.15 12.06
C GLU A 676 -20.31 -30.41 10.69
N GLN A 677 -20.58 -29.34 9.92
CA GLN A 677 -21.31 -29.44 8.65
C GLN A 677 -20.55 -30.18 7.55
N PHE A 678 -19.21 -30.06 7.53
CA PHE A 678 -18.38 -30.70 6.52
C PHE A 678 -17.75 -32.02 7.00
N GLU A 679 -18.03 -32.43 8.25
CA GLU A 679 -17.53 -33.65 8.88
C GLU A 679 -15.99 -33.76 8.86
N VAL A 680 -15.30 -32.64 9.11
CA VAL A 680 -13.82 -32.52 9.05
C VAL A 680 -13.21 -32.25 10.43
N GLY A 681 -12.08 -32.91 10.73
CA GLY A 681 -11.25 -32.62 11.91
C GLY A 681 -11.96 -32.83 13.26
N ARG A 682 -12.53 -34.03 13.48
CA ARG A 682 -13.08 -34.44 14.78
C ARG A 682 -11.99 -34.83 15.77
#